data_AF-A0A812JST1-F1
#
_entry.id   AF-A0A812JST1-F1
#
_cell.length_a   1.000
_cell.length_b   1.000
_cell.length_c   1.000
_cell.angle_alpha   90.00
_cell.angle_beta   90.00
_cell.angle_gamma   90.00
#
_symmetry.space_group_name_H-M   'P 1'
#
loop_
_entity.id
_entity.type
_entity.pdbx_description
1 polymer ?
#
loop_
_entity_poly.entity_id
_entity_poly.type
_entity_poly.pdbx_seq_one_letter_code
_entity_poly.pdbx_strand_id
1 'polypeptide(L)'
;MNHAREGEPEDSVVVRFLKSAQELEKHYSNWRENEKKRVRWTPEQRAEHRQAQSCRECGLQFDGVSVEKCAHHCHGRGTYLGALCQDCNKRARTPTDLTICLRNGGKYDFHFVLRTYAKMKGSTVVPRRSPRGSAIRKFGVKELARRVRRVRDLEGIEPLLNSKVSILQKSGETNLTMRIGRLRFVDTLNFCNSGLGKLIESQRKCALKTANGALEGLERAFPITASRHPYLGDLRDLSDRGEVWTALLKKLPMPWEHFRTVADFERPPVWDFECYHSKLSGPCAKEDYEELVQTCRRMRFQSMKEVHDCYLGLDVTGYADVMQAFRLNFMERYHLDVFRYPSLPSAAWDAVLRTGCEFDLIAERGLYQEIRKAMMGGVCAVFQPRSEANFEGLESFDPALPTKRLMYLDINSMYPDAMTKALPVTSGWAEPLPDSDSDRLEWLHKVLSQEDPLNDSEGVCYLLFVDYDFPEELHDKIDWPPPARLAVTSADVGPYTKEAVRNRPASEKLIPFLGLHKAEGIHSKRLAFLRNNLGARIWKLHRAWSFETDNRLQSFMVNAYQRRRELKEAGRDLEQGFEKLSINSIYGKTVQNQEKYRNTTHYFDAMSFSRARADRRVADFSVQIMERGVFMGSVSRVRTSRKNFNRSPLQVGWAVLELSKLKIGVQYWMGVKAALPRVVPILTDTDSMLLEIIGECNPTQLLAEANLTLPVEFDLLGDLDAKDFEDAVSPEALERLKSCRGCSKCHPAPGLLEDPRGELHEARLLHAAALVPAPGLHRGAAEEDLLRHE
;
A
#
# COMPACT_ATOMS: atom_id res chain seq x y z
N MET A 1 -20.87 -21.48 -5.96
CA MET A 1 -22.15 -20.75 -5.82
C MET A 1 -22.99 -20.87 -7.10
N ASN A 2 -22.82 -21.90 -7.95
CA ASN A 2 -22.80 -21.59 -9.37
C ASN A 2 -24.08 -21.77 -10.17
N HIS A 3 -25.16 -22.33 -9.62
CA HIS A 3 -26.42 -22.36 -10.38
C HIS A 3 -27.59 -22.03 -9.47
N ALA A 4 -28.11 -20.81 -9.62
CA ALA A 4 -29.55 -20.64 -9.50
C ALA A 4 -30.15 -21.52 -10.59
N ARG A 5 -31.00 -22.48 -10.20
CA ARG A 5 -31.76 -23.25 -11.19
C ARG A 5 -32.62 -22.28 -11.98
N GLU A 6 -32.90 -22.58 -13.24
CA GLU A 6 -33.77 -21.72 -14.04
C GLU A 6 -35.11 -21.49 -13.30
N GLY A 7 -35.42 -20.23 -13.00
CA GLY A 7 -36.58 -19.85 -12.17
C GLY A 7 -36.36 -19.72 -10.66
N GLU A 8 -35.17 -20.03 -10.11
CA GLU A 8 -34.84 -19.75 -8.71
C GLU A 8 -34.62 -18.24 -8.46
N PRO A 9 -35.06 -17.69 -7.31
CA PRO A 9 -34.70 -16.33 -6.92
C PRO A 9 -33.19 -16.17 -6.76
N GLU A 10 -32.63 -15.06 -7.24
CA GLU A 10 -31.20 -14.70 -7.12
C GLU A 10 -30.64 -14.89 -5.70
N ASP A 11 -31.44 -14.55 -4.68
CA ASP A 11 -31.05 -14.65 -3.27
C ASP A 11 -30.91 -16.11 -2.77
N SER A 12 -31.43 -17.12 -3.48
CA SER A 12 -31.41 -18.53 -3.06
C SER A 12 -29.97 -19.03 -2.84
N VAL A 13 -29.05 -18.60 -3.70
CA VAL A 13 -27.63 -18.96 -3.67
C VAL A 13 -26.97 -18.36 -2.42
N VAL A 14 -27.23 -17.09 -2.16
CA VAL A 14 -26.68 -16.38 -0.98
C VAL A 14 -27.22 -16.98 0.31
N VAL A 15 -28.50 -17.35 0.35
CA VAL A 15 -29.08 -18.03 1.51
C VAL A 15 -28.44 -19.39 1.74
N ARG A 16 -28.25 -20.21 0.70
CA ARG A 16 -27.52 -21.50 0.82
C ARG A 16 -26.11 -21.29 1.37
N PHE A 17 -25.39 -20.31 0.85
CA PHE A 17 -24.07 -19.95 1.34
C PHE A 17 -24.07 -19.56 2.82
N LEU A 18 -25.00 -18.70 3.25
CA LEU A 18 -25.12 -18.29 4.66
C LEU A 18 -25.49 -19.46 5.59
N LYS A 19 -26.34 -20.39 5.13
CA LYS A 19 -26.64 -21.63 5.88
C LYS A 19 -25.39 -22.48 6.08
N SER A 20 -24.66 -22.78 5.01
CA SER A 20 -23.41 -23.55 5.08
C SER A 20 -22.35 -22.87 5.95
N ALA A 21 -22.23 -21.54 5.87
CA ALA A 21 -21.33 -20.78 6.73
C ALA A 21 -21.74 -20.87 8.22
N GLN A 22 -23.05 -20.80 8.52
CA GLN A 22 -23.57 -20.96 9.88
C GLN A 22 -23.33 -22.37 10.42
N GLU A 23 -23.52 -23.41 9.60
CA GLU A 23 -23.24 -24.79 9.98
C GLU A 23 -21.76 -25.00 10.29
N LEU A 24 -20.87 -24.46 9.44
CA LEU A 24 -19.43 -24.51 9.67
C LEU A 24 -19.02 -23.74 10.94
N GLU A 25 -19.65 -22.61 11.23
CA GLU A 25 -19.43 -21.86 12.47
C GLU A 25 -19.87 -22.66 13.70
N LYS A 26 -21.03 -23.32 13.66
CA LYS A 26 -21.50 -24.20 14.74
C LYS A 26 -20.52 -25.35 14.96
N HIS A 27 -20.05 -25.99 13.88
CA HIS A 27 -19.04 -27.05 13.96
C HIS A 27 -17.74 -26.53 14.58
N TYR A 28 -17.24 -25.38 14.15
CA TYR A 28 -16.05 -24.75 14.72
C TYR A 28 -16.21 -24.39 16.20
N SER A 29 -17.36 -23.84 16.59
CA SER A 29 -17.66 -23.49 17.99
C SER A 29 -17.74 -24.73 18.87
N ASN A 30 -18.42 -25.79 18.42
CA ASN A 30 -18.50 -27.08 19.12
C ASN A 30 -17.12 -27.72 19.28
N TRP A 31 -16.32 -27.71 18.21
CA TRP A 31 -14.93 -28.16 18.25
C TRP A 31 -14.11 -27.36 19.27
N ARG A 32 -14.16 -26.03 19.24
CA ARG A 32 -13.40 -25.16 20.16
C ARG A 32 -13.74 -25.42 21.63
N GLU A 33 -15.01 -25.70 21.93
CA GLU A 33 -15.49 -25.89 23.30
C GLU A 33 -15.12 -27.26 23.86
N ASN A 34 -15.11 -28.30 23.02
CA ASN A 34 -14.91 -29.69 23.43
C ASN A 34 -13.49 -30.24 23.20
N GLU A 35 -12.77 -29.74 22.19
CA GLU A 35 -11.42 -30.23 21.82
C GLU A 35 -10.33 -29.40 22.50
N LYS A 36 -9.99 -29.78 23.74
CA LYS A 36 -8.87 -29.23 24.51
C LYS A 36 -7.75 -30.26 24.64
N LYS A 37 -7.03 -30.49 23.55
CA LYS A 37 -5.89 -31.40 23.54
C LYS A 37 -4.76 -30.84 24.39
N ARG A 38 -4.16 -31.72 25.20
CA ARG A 38 -2.90 -31.43 25.90
C ARG A 38 -1.78 -31.20 24.88
N VAL A 39 -0.78 -30.44 25.30
CA VAL A 39 0.43 -30.22 24.52
C VAL A 39 1.09 -31.55 24.14
N ARG A 40 1.42 -31.68 22.85
CA ARG A 40 2.20 -32.77 22.26
C ARG A 40 3.59 -32.21 21.96
N TRP A 41 4.60 -32.90 22.47
CA TRP A 41 5.99 -32.46 22.40
C TRP A 41 6.75 -33.27 21.36
N THR A 42 7.55 -32.60 20.51
CA THR A 42 8.74 -33.23 19.93
C THR A 42 9.92 -33.11 20.91
N PRO A 43 10.97 -33.94 20.78
CA PRO A 43 12.18 -33.80 21.59
C PRO A 43 12.78 -32.38 21.53
N GLU A 44 12.81 -31.79 20.33
CA GLU A 44 13.35 -30.45 20.06
C GLU A 44 12.51 -29.38 20.76
N GLN A 45 11.18 -29.44 20.65
CA GLN A 45 10.27 -28.48 21.31
C GLN A 45 10.35 -28.56 22.83
N ARG A 46 10.56 -29.76 23.38
CA ARG A 46 10.76 -29.93 24.82
C ARG A 46 12.08 -29.32 25.25
N ALA A 47 13.14 -29.45 24.45
CA ALA A 47 14.42 -28.79 24.70
C ALA A 47 14.28 -27.25 24.61
N GLU A 48 13.66 -26.74 23.55
CA GLU A 48 13.36 -25.32 23.34
C GLU A 48 12.62 -24.73 24.55
N HIS A 49 11.54 -25.38 25.01
CA HIS A 49 10.78 -24.92 26.17
C HIS A 49 11.60 -24.92 27.47
N ARG A 50 12.45 -25.93 27.67
CA ARG A 50 13.33 -26.00 28.85
C ARG A 50 14.36 -24.88 28.82
N GLN A 51 14.99 -24.64 27.67
CA GLN A 51 16.02 -23.63 27.46
C GLN A 51 15.47 -22.19 27.45
N ALA A 52 14.19 -21.99 27.15
CA ALA A 52 13.58 -20.67 27.17
C ALA A 52 13.70 -20.03 28.57
N GLN A 53 14.43 -18.90 28.63
CA GLN A 53 14.66 -18.11 29.84
C GLN A 53 13.68 -16.93 29.97
N SER A 54 13.03 -16.51 28.89
CA SER A 54 12.06 -15.41 28.91
C SER A 54 10.77 -15.75 28.17
N CYS A 55 9.70 -15.04 28.53
CA CYS A 55 8.42 -15.09 27.86
C CYS A 55 8.57 -14.63 26.40
N ARG A 56 8.20 -15.50 25.45
CA ARG A 56 8.25 -15.18 24.02
C ARG A 56 7.41 -13.96 23.63
N GLU A 57 6.34 -13.66 24.38
CA GLU A 57 5.42 -12.57 24.03
C GLU A 57 5.76 -11.23 24.68
N CYS A 58 6.18 -11.20 25.95
CA CYS A 58 6.46 -9.94 26.66
C CYS A 58 7.94 -9.74 27.02
N GLY A 59 8.82 -10.68 26.68
CA GLY A 59 10.26 -10.59 26.95
C GLY A 59 10.68 -10.73 28.42
N LEU A 60 9.74 -10.74 29.37
CA LEU A 60 10.05 -10.88 30.80
C LEU A 60 10.74 -12.22 31.09
N GLN A 61 11.81 -12.16 31.89
CA GLN A 61 12.56 -13.34 32.34
C GLN A 61 11.70 -14.20 33.27
N PHE A 62 11.80 -15.52 33.12
CA PHE A 62 11.14 -16.46 34.00
C PHE A 62 11.94 -16.62 35.29
N ASP A 63 11.30 -16.30 36.43
CA ASP A 63 11.90 -16.42 37.76
C ASP A 63 11.26 -17.57 38.58
N GLY A 64 10.22 -18.20 38.06
CA GLY A 64 9.47 -19.26 38.73
C GLY A 64 8.58 -18.79 39.89
N VAL A 65 8.54 -17.48 40.17
CA VAL A 65 7.79 -16.88 41.29
C VAL A 65 6.78 -15.84 40.79
N SER A 66 7.26 -14.76 40.17
CA SER A 66 6.40 -13.68 39.67
C SER A 66 6.06 -13.86 38.18
N VAL A 67 6.96 -14.48 37.41
CA VAL A 67 6.82 -14.75 35.98
C VAL A 67 6.94 -16.26 35.75
N GLU A 68 5.81 -16.96 35.94
CA GLU A 68 5.75 -18.42 35.79
C GLU A 68 5.74 -18.84 34.30
N LYS A 69 6.59 -19.81 33.95
CA LYS A 69 6.72 -20.36 32.59
C LYS A 69 5.57 -21.33 32.26
N CYS A 70 4.81 -21.02 31.22
CA CYS A 70 3.71 -21.82 30.70
C CYS A 70 4.00 -22.34 29.29
N ALA A 71 3.61 -23.59 29.01
CA ALA A 71 3.68 -24.18 27.68
C ALA A 71 2.47 -23.77 26.83
N HIS A 72 2.59 -22.67 26.09
CA HIS A 72 1.53 -22.22 25.18
C HIS A 72 1.41 -23.18 23.99
N HIS A 73 0.18 -23.59 23.68
CA HIS A 73 -0.07 -24.59 22.64
C HIS A 73 -1.44 -24.39 21.98
N CYS A 74 -1.58 -24.92 20.77
CA CYS A 74 -2.85 -24.97 20.06
C CYS A 74 -3.76 -26.02 20.70
N HIS A 75 -4.83 -25.61 21.38
CA HIS A 75 -5.78 -26.56 22.03
C HIS A 75 -6.39 -27.57 21.05
N GLY A 76 -6.54 -27.21 19.77
CA GLY A 76 -7.12 -28.09 18.76
C GLY A 76 -6.21 -29.20 18.23
N ARG A 77 -4.90 -28.94 18.17
CA ARG A 77 -3.89 -29.86 17.63
C ARG A 77 -2.97 -30.44 18.70
N GLY A 78 -2.89 -29.80 19.86
CA GLY A 78 -1.86 -30.04 20.87
C GLY A 78 -0.50 -29.48 20.49
N THR A 79 -0.32 -28.85 19.33
CA THR A 79 0.98 -28.35 18.86
C THR A 79 1.51 -27.26 19.79
N TYR A 80 2.73 -27.43 20.31
CA TYR A 80 3.44 -26.41 21.06
C TYR A 80 3.71 -25.17 20.21
N LEU A 81 3.46 -23.99 20.78
CA LEU A 81 3.60 -22.69 20.11
C LEU A 81 4.69 -21.82 20.75
N GLY A 82 5.08 -22.07 21.99
CA GLY A 82 6.16 -21.32 22.64
C GLY A 82 6.03 -21.25 24.16
N ALA A 83 7.07 -20.75 24.81
CA ALA A 83 7.10 -20.51 26.24
C ALA A 83 6.54 -19.11 26.52
N LEU A 84 5.41 -19.03 27.23
CA LEU A 84 4.80 -17.76 27.62
C LEU A 84 4.77 -17.63 29.14
N CYS A 85 4.73 -16.40 29.65
CA CYS A 85 4.35 -16.18 31.05
C CYS A 85 2.85 -16.45 31.23
N GLN A 86 2.45 -16.73 32.48
CA GLN A 86 1.06 -17.03 32.81
C GLN A 86 0.07 -15.96 32.33
N ASP A 87 0.43 -14.68 32.45
CA ASP A 87 -0.41 -13.56 32.01
C ASP A 87 -0.57 -13.49 30.49
N CYS A 88 0.53 -13.61 29.73
CA CYS A 88 0.48 -13.67 28.28
C CYS A 88 -0.34 -14.88 27.82
N ASN A 89 -0.17 -16.04 28.46
CA ASN A 89 -0.93 -17.24 28.13
C ASN A 89 -2.44 -17.07 28.40
N LYS A 90 -2.84 -16.42 29.50
CA LYS A 90 -4.24 -16.09 29.81
C LYS A 90 -4.83 -15.05 28.84
N ARG A 91 -3.99 -14.12 28.34
CA ARG A 91 -4.40 -13.12 27.33
C ARG A 91 -4.57 -13.72 25.94
N ALA A 92 -3.85 -14.80 25.62
CA ALA A 92 -4.00 -15.48 24.34
C ALA A 92 -5.43 -16.06 24.19
N ARG A 93 -6.14 -15.64 23.15
CA ARG A 93 -7.52 -16.07 22.89
C ARG A 93 -7.62 -16.82 21.59
N THR A 94 -8.28 -17.99 21.63
CA THR A 94 -8.74 -18.64 20.40
C THR A 94 -9.86 -17.81 19.78
N PRO A 95 -9.83 -17.54 18.46
CA PRO A 95 -10.92 -16.86 17.78
C PRO A 95 -12.30 -17.47 18.09
N THR A 96 -13.29 -16.62 18.33
CA THR A 96 -14.66 -17.05 18.62
C THR A 96 -15.58 -16.97 17.40
N ASP A 97 -15.05 -16.49 16.29
CA ASP A 97 -15.73 -16.24 15.03
C ASP A 97 -15.01 -16.92 13.87
N LEU A 98 -15.79 -17.29 12.86
CA LEU A 98 -15.32 -17.87 11.61
C LEU A 98 -15.01 -16.72 10.64
N THR A 99 -13.74 -16.62 10.22
CA THR A 99 -13.33 -15.67 9.19
C THR A 99 -13.60 -16.26 7.80
N ILE A 100 -14.32 -15.51 6.96
CA ILE A 100 -14.65 -15.80 5.57
C ILE A 100 -13.91 -14.77 4.71
N CYS A 101 -12.94 -15.25 3.93
CA CYS A 101 -12.13 -14.41 3.05
C CYS A 101 -12.74 -14.40 1.65
N LEU A 102 -13.19 -13.24 1.18
CA LEU A 102 -13.69 -13.06 -0.19
C LEU A 102 -12.78 -12.09 -0.93
N ARG A 103 -12.51 -12.37 -2.19
CA ARG A 103 -11.68 -11.52 -3.04
C ARG A 103 -12.54 -10.40 -3.61
N ASN A 104 -12.26 -9.14 -3.30
CA ASN A 104 -13.06 -7.98 -3.72
C ASN A 104 -14.47 -7.95 -3.15
N GLY A 105 -14.70 -8.68 -2.04
CA GLY A 105 -16.03 -8.79 -1.44
C GLY A 105 -16.59 -7.43 -1.01
N GLY A 106 -15.73 -6.48 -0.64
CA GLY A 106 -16.13 -5.16 -0.16
C GLY A 106 -16.86 -4.30 -1.19
N LYS A 107 -16.62 -4.54 -2.48
CA LYS A 107 -17.27 -3.86 -3.61
C LYS A 107 -18.34 -4.71 -4.29
N TYR A 108 -18.36 -6.01 -4.05
CA TYR A 108 -19.25 -6.97 -4.70
C TYR A 108 -19.98 -7.85 -3.68
N ASP A 109 -19.44 -9.01 -3.32
CA ASP A 109 -20.14 -10.07 -2.58
C ASP A 109 -20.81 -9.61 -1.28
N PHE A 110 -20.21 -8.67 -0.55
CA PHE A 110 -20.77 -8.18 0.70
C PHE A 110 -22.12 -7.49 0.47
N HIS A 111 -22.34 -6.85 -0.68
CA HIS A 111 -23.62 -6.23 -1.03
C HIS A 111 -24.71 -7.26 -1.26
N PHE A 112 -24.40 -8.38 -1.93
CA PHE A 112 -25.36 -9.48 -2.11
C PHE A 112 -25.73 -10.12 -0.76
N VAL A 113 -24.74 -10.33 0.11
CA VAL A 113 -24.96 -10.83 1.48
C VAL A 113 -25.82 -9.86 2.29
N LEU A 114 -25.53 -8.55 2.23
CA LEU A 114 -26.27 -7.52 2.95
C LEU A 114 -27.69 -7.35 2.42
N ARG A 115 -27.90 -7.37 1.10
CA ARG A 115 -29.22 -7.32 0.45
C ARG A 115 -30.07 -8.50 0.88
N THR A 116 -29.52 -9.71 0.81
CA THR A 116 -30.20 -10.94 1.25
C THR A 116 -30.54 -10.86 2.73
N TYR A 117 -29.59 -10.45 3.58
CA TYR A 117 -29.80 -10.27 5.00
C TYR A 117 -30.92 -9.25 5.29
N ALA A 118 -30.88 -8.08 4.65
CA ALA A 118 -31.86 -7.00 4.81
C ALA A 118 -33.27 -7.45 4.40
N LYS A 119 -33.40 -8.16 3.27
CA LYS A 119 -34.66 -8.72 2.77
C LYS A 119 -35.29 -9.70 3.75
N MET A 120 -34.47 -10.60 4.29
CA MET A 120 -34.90 -11.59 5.26
C MET A 120 -35.24 -10.95 6.61
N LYS A 121 -34.46 -9.97 7.06
CA LYS A 121 -34.72 -9.21 8.28
C LYS A 121 -36.04 -8.43 8.18
N GLY A 122 -36.29 -7.75 7.06
CA GLY A 122 -37.55 -7.04 6.80
C GLY A 122 -38.78 -7.97 6.80
N SER A 123 -38.63 -9.21 6.33
CA SER A 123 -39.71 -10.22 6.33
C SER A 123 -40.09 -10.71 7.74
N THR A 124 -39.17 -10.65 8.71
CA THR A 124 -39.44 -11.01 10.13
C THR A 124 -40.15 -9.91 10.92
N VAL A 125 -40.11 -8.66 10.44
CA VAL A 125 -40.72 -7.49 11.11
C VAL A 125 -42.11 -7.20 10.50
N VAL A 126 -43.05 -8.14 10.65
CA VAL A 126 -44.47 -7.85 10.42
C VAL A 126 -45.07 -7.32 11.73
N PRO A 127 -45.66 -6.11 11.78
CA PRO A 127 -46.22 -5.56 13.00
C PRO A 127 -47.35 -6.46 13.53
N ARG A 128 -47.22 -6.94 14.76
CA ARG A 128 -48.25 -7.77 15.41
C ARG A 128 -49.57 -7.04 15.65
N ARG A 129 -49.63 -5.71 15.53
CA ARG A 129 -50.87 -4.93 15.58
C ARG A 129 -50.72 -3.67 14.72
N SER A 130 -51.61 -3.48 13.75
CA SER A 130 -51.85 -2.17 13.17
C SER A 130 -52.48 -1.27 14.26
N PRO A 131 -51.98 -0.05 14.52
CA PRO A 131 -52.74 0.93 15.27
C PRO A 131 -54.07 1.16 14.55
N ARG A 132 -55.18 0.96 15.25
CA ARG A 132 -56.48 1.38 14.74
C ARG A 132 -56.46 2.91 14.67
N GLY A 133 -56.49 3.46 13.47
CA GLY A 133 -56.67 4.90 13.24
C GLY A 133 -55.39 5.65 12.87
N SER A 134 -54.93 5.50 11.63
CA SER A 134 -54.52 6.65 10.81
C SER A 134 -54.44 6.21 9.35
N ALA A 135 -54.84 7.11 8.45
CA ALA A 135 -55.02 6.87 7.03
C ALA A 135 -53.68 6.70 6.30
N ILE A 136 -53.01 5.56 6.47
CA ILE A 136 -51.97 5.11 5.54
C ILE A 136 -52.68 4.34 4.44
N ARG A 137 -52.76 4.97 3.26
CA ARG A 137 -53.32 4.40 2.03
C ARG A 137 -52.86 2.94 1.85
N LYS A 138 -53.84 2.06 1.66
CA LYS A 138 -53.73 0.62 1.36
C LYS A 138 -53.00 0.38 0.02
N PHE A 139 -51.72 0.71 -0.08
CA PHE A 139 -50.86 0.22 -1.17
C PHE A 139 -50.00 -0.93 -0.64
N GLY A 140 -50.23 -2.13 -1.18
CA GLY A 140 -49.24 -3.21 -1.20
C GLY A 140 -49.15 -4.16 0.00
N VAL A 141 -49.76 -3.91 1.16
CA VAL A 141 -49.56 -4.79 2.35
C VAL A 141 -50.11 -6.22 2.15
N LYS A 142 -51.26 -6.37 1.47
CA LYS A 142 -51.85 -7.69 1.17
C LYS A 142 -51.08 -8.46 0.08
N GLU A 143 -50.44 -7.74 -0.83
CA GLU A 143 -49.67 -8.33 -1.94
C GLU A 143 -48.24 -8.70 -1.50
N LEU A 144 -47.65 -7.89 -0.62
CA LEU A 144 -46.42 -8.21 0.11
C LEU A 144 -46.63 -9.45 1.00
N ALA A 145 -47.75 -9.53 1.73
CA ALA A 145 -48.07 -10.70 2.55
C ALA A 145 -48.31 -11.99 1.75
N ARG A 146 -48.82 -11.90 0.49
CA ARG A 146 -48.92 -13.07 -0.41
C ARG A 146 -47.58 -13.47 -1.02
N ARG A 147 -46.66 -12.52 -1.28
CA ARG A 147 -45.29 -12.82 -1.69
C ARG A 147 -44.44 -13.40 -0.54
N VAL A 148 -44.66 -12.98 0.70
CA VAL A 148 -44.03 -13.56 1.91
C VAL A 148 -44.40 -15.04 2.10
N ARG A 149 -45.56 -15.50 1.63
CA ARG A 149 -45.92 -16.94 1.65
C ARG A 149 -45.10 -17.80 0.69
N ARG A 150 -44.37 -17.21 -0.27
CA ARG A 150 -43.40 -17.92 -1.14
C ARG A 150 -41.98 -17.94 -0.58
N VAL A 151 -41.77 -17.52 0.67
CA VAL A 151 -40.47 -17.58 1.38
C VAL A 151 -40.38 -18.82 2.30
N ARG A 152 -41.27 -19.82 2.13
CA ARG A 152 -41.15 -21.11 2.84
C ARG A 152 -39.89 -21.89 2.48
N ASP A 153 -39.21 -21.55 1.38
CA ASP A 153 -38.00 -22.26 0.94
C ASP A 153 -36.70 -21.77 1.63
N LEU A 154 -36.77 -20.81 2.55
CA LEU A 154 -35.59 -20.15 3.15
C LEU A 154 -35.45 -20.33 4.68
N GLU A 155 -36.00 -21.42 5.24
CA GLU A 155 -35.82 -21.82 6.66
C GLU A 155 -34.35 -22.14 7.01
N GLY A 156 -33.78 -21.59 8.09
CA GLY A 156 -32.50 -22.05 8.67
C GLY A 156 -31.42 -20.98 8.94
N ILE A 157 -31.65 -19.71 8.61
CA ILE A 157 -30.72 -18.58 8.93
C ILE A 157 -31.23 -17.65 10.04
N GLU A 158 -32.30 -18.02 10.75
CA GLU A 158 -32.90 -17.25 11.83
C GLU A 158 -31.90 -16.85 12.93
N PRO A 159 -30.94 -17.71 13.34
CA PRO A 159 -29.90 -17.31 14.29
C PRO A 159 -29.02 -16.15 13.78
N LEU A 160 -28.68 -16.15 12.49
CA LEU A 160 -27.97 -15.02 11.87
C LEU A 160 -28.83 -13.76 11.83
N LEU A 161 -30.12 -13.87 11.51
CA LEU A 161 -31.03 -12.71 11.50
C LEU A 161 -31.16 -12.07 12.89
N ASN A 162 -31.09 -12.84 13.97
CA ASN A 162 -31.12 -12.33 15.33
C ASN A 162 -29.76 -11.83 15.85
N SER A 163 -28.70 -12.02 15.07
CA SER A 163 -27.35 -11.63 15.45
C SER A 163 -27.07 -10.15 15.22
N LYS A 164 -26.09 -9.62 15.97
CA LYS A 164 -25.57 -8.27 15.76
C LYS A 164 -24.83 -8.18 14.42
N VAL A 165 -25.11 -7.12 13.66
CA VAL A 165 -24.38 -6.75 12.45
C VAL A 165 -23.43 -5.60 12.74
N SER A 166 -22.22 -5.69 12.20
CA SER A 166 -21.21 -4.62 12.25
C SER A 166 -20.56 -4.53 10.89
N ILE A 167 -20.51 -3.34 10.29
CA ILE A 167 -19.88 -3.13 8.99
C ILE A 167 -18.85 -2.01 9.17
N LEU A 168 -17.64 -2.25 8.71
CA LEU A 168 -16.61 -1.23 8.63
C LEU A 168 -16.60 -0.69 7.20
N GLN A 169 -17.27 0.44 6.97
CA GLN A 169 -17.33 1.07 5.66
C GLN A 169 -16.11 1.97 5.42
N LYS A 170 -15.50 1.88 4.24
CA LYS A 170 -14.49 2.84 3.76
C LYS A 170 -15.13 4.04 3.07
N SER A 171 -16.18 3.77 2.29
CA SER A 171 -17.02 4.77 1.60
C SER A 171 -18.47 4.27 1.61
N GLY A 172 -19.41 5.06 1.06
CA GLY A 172 -20.81 4.64 0.93
C GLY A 172 -21.00 3.33 0.14
N GLU A 173 -20.04 2.97 -0.71
CA GLU A 173 -20.12 1.82 -1.62
C GLU A 173 -19.12 0.70 -1.29
N THR A 174 -18.08 0.99 -0.49
CA THR A 174 -17.01 0.02 -0.20
C THR A 174 -16.98 -0.37 1.27
N ASN A 175 -17.14 -1.65 1.55
CA ASN A 175 -17.10 -2.24 2.89
C ASN A 175 -15.77 -2.98 3.13
N LEU A 176 -14.93 -2.55 4.07
CA LEU A 176 -13.65 -3.22 4.36
C LEU A 176 -13.86 -4.59 5.00
N THR A 177 -14.73 -4.63 6.01
CA THR A 177 -15.12 -5.85 6.71
C THR A 177 -16.58 -5.77 7.10
N MET A 178 -17.20 -6.94 7.26
CA MET A 178 -18.54 -7.07 7.80
C MET A 178 -18.57 -8.23 8.79
N ARG A 179 -19.40 -8.12 9.82
CA ARG A 179 -19.67 -9.19 10.77
C ARG A 179 -21.17 -9.36 10.91
N ILE A 180 -21.63 -10.62 10.82
CA ILE A 180 -23.00 -11.03 11.12
C ILE A 180 -22.90 -12.13 12.17
N GLY A 181 -23.18 -11.81 13.43
CA GLY A 181 -23.04 -12.76 14.54
C GLY A 181 -21.60 -13.22 14.75
N ARG A 182 -21.31 -14.50 14.51
CA ARG A 182 -19.97 -15.11 14.58
C ARG A 182 -19.33 -15.32 13.20
N LEU A 183 -19.97 -14.86 12.12
CA LEU A 183 -19.35 -14.83 10.79
C LEU A 183 -18.67 -13.49 10.57
N ARG A 184 -17.37 -13.50 10.27
CA ARG A 184 -16.57 -12.33 9.93
C ARG A 184 -16.15 -12.41 8.48
N PHE A 185 -16.63 -11.47 7.67
CA PHE A 185 -16.25 -11.30 6.28
C PHE A 185 -15.10 -10.32 6.15
N VAL A 186 -14.07 -10.72 5.42
CA VAL A 186 -12.86 -9.94 5.17
C VAL A 186 -12.59 -9.90 3.67
N ASP A 187 -12.37 -8.71 3.14
CA ASP A 187 -11.99 -8.52 1.74
C ASP A 187 -10.47 -8.54 1.61
N THR A 188 -9.95 -9.59 0.97
CA THR A 188 -8.50 -9.82 0.83
C THR A 188 -7.81 -8.85 -0.13
N LEU A 189 -8.54 -8.09 -0.95
CA LEU A 189 -7.95 -7.00 -1.74
C LEU A 189 -7.36 -5.89 -0.86
N ASN A 190 -7.84 -5.75 0.38
CA ASN A 190 -7.26 -4.80 1.33
C ASN A 190 -5.92 -5.27 1.92
N PHE A 191 -5.42 -6.43 1.48
CA PHE A 191 -4.14 -6.99 1.90
C PHE A 191 -3.20 -7.23 0.72
N CYS A 192 -3.72 -7.73 -0.39
CA CYS A 192 -2.96 -7.90 -1.63
C CYS A 192 -3.82 -7.49 -2.83
N ASN A 193 -3.43 -6.41 -3.50
CA ASN A 193 -4.18 -5.87 -4.65
C ASN A 193 -3.83 -6.57 -5.98
N SER A 194 -2.72 -7.31 -6.07
CA SER A 194 -2.29 -8.06 -7.26
C SER A 194 -3.33 -9.06 -7.72
N GLY A 195 -3.76 -9.00 -8.99
CA GLY A 195 -4.79 -9.89 -9.54
C GLY A 195 -4.49 -11.38 -9.33
N LEU A 196 -5.53 -12.19 -9.10
CA LEU A 196 -5.39 -13.60 -8.73
C LEU A 196 -4.54 -14.41 -9.71
N GLY A 197 -4.76 -14.25 -11.01
CA GLY A 197 -3.95 -14.93 -12.03
C GLY A 197 -2.45 -14.60 -11.95
N LYS A 198 -2.08 -13.36 -11.59
CA LYS A 198 -0.67 -12.99 -11.37
C LYS A 198 -0.08 -13.68 -10.15
N LEU A 199 -0.87 -13.82 -9.07
CA LEU A 199 -0.44 -14.51 -7.85
C LEU A 199 -0.26 -16.01 -8.07
N ILE A 200 -1.23 -16.64 -8.75
CA ILE A 200 -1.14 -18.06 -9.13
C ILE A 200 0.07 -18.30 -10.02
N GLU A 201 0.27 -17.47 -11.05
CA GLU A 201 1.43 -17.62 -11.95
C GLU A 201 2.76 -17.40 -11.21
N SER A 202 2.83 -16.43 -10.30
CA SER A 202 4.01 -16.23 -9.44
C SER A 202 4.31 -17.48 -8.62
N GLN A 203 3.30 -18.03 -7.94
CA GLN A 203 3.45 -19.23 -7.11
C GLN A 203 3.82 -20.47 -7.93
N ARG A 204 3.23 -20.61 -9.13
CA ARG A 204 3.57 -21.66 -10.10
C ARG A 204 5.03 -21.57 -10.55
N LYS A 205 5.51 -20.39 -10.96
CA LYS A 205 6.90 -20.19 -11.38
C LYS A 205 7.88 -20.53 -10.24
N CYS A 206 7.60 -20.07 -9.02
CA CYS A 206 8.38 -20.43 -7.84
C CYS A 206 8.44 -21.95 -7.64
N ALA A 207 7.27 -22.60 -7.65
CA ALA A 207 7.16 -24.04 -7.45
C ALA A 207 7.95 -24.87 -8.48
N LEU A 208 7.86 -24.51 -9.77
CA LEU A 208 8.60 -25.17 -10.83
C LEU A 208 10.10 -24.92 -10.71
N LYS A 209 10.53 -23.70 -10.40
CA LYS A 209 11.94 -23.35 -10.19
C LYS A 209 12.56 -24.15 -9.05
N THR A 210 11.90 -24.21 -7.89
CA THR A 210 12.40 -24.93 -6.71
C THR A 210 12.40 -26.45 -6.90
N ALA A 211 11.53 -26.98 -7.76
CA ALA A 211 11.40 -28.41 -8.01
C ALA A 211 12.07 -28.89 -9.31
N ASN A 212 12.92 -28.07 -9.95
CA ASN A 212 13.54 -28.39 -11.25
C ASN A 212 12.53 -28.85 -12.32
N GLY A 213 11.36 -28.23 -12.34
CA GLY A 213 10.26 -28.53 -13.28
C GLY A 213 9.35 -29.70 -12.87
N ALA A 214 9.58 -30.34 -11.72
CA ALA A 214 8.81 -31.50 -11.32
C ALA A 214 7.37 -31.17 -10.85
N LEU A 215 6.42 -32.05 -11.17
CA LEU A 215 4.99 -31.91 -10.84
C LEU A 215 4.73 -31.88 -9.33
N GLU A 216 5.52 -32.62 -8.53
CA GLU A 216 5.41 -32.61 -7.06
C GLU A 216 5.72 -31.22 -6.47
N GLY A 217 6.41 -30.36 -7.22
CA GLY A 217 6.56 -28.94 -6.89
C GLY A 217 5.22 -28.22 -6.87
N LEU A 218 4.39 -28.43 -7.90
CA LEU A 218 3.08 -27.80 -8.02
C LEU A 218 2.11 -28.28 -6.95
N GLU A 219 2.07 -29.58 -6.65
CA GLU A 219 1.18 -30.13 -5.63
C GLU A 219 1.52 -29.63 -4.22
N ARG A 220 2.81 -29.46 -3.92
CA ARG A 220 3.26 -28.85 -2.66
C ARG A 220 2.93 -27.36 -2.58
N ALA A 221 2.99 -26.66 -3.71
CA ALA A 221 2.65 -25.25 -3.76
C ALA A 221 1.13 -25.01 -3.74
N PHE A 222 0.32 -25.92 -4.27
CA PHE A 222 -1.14 -25.80 -4.38
C PHE A 222 -1.87 -27.00 -3.74
N PRO A 223 -1.68 -27.26 -2.43
CA PRO A 223 -2.21 -28.46 -1.78
C PRO A 223 -3.74 -28.49 -1.70
N ILE A 224 -4.41 -27.35 -1.59
CA ILE A 224 -5.88 -27.27 -1.58
C ILE A 224 -6.40 -27.55 -2.98
N THR A 225 -5.80 -26.97 -4.01
CA THR A 225 -6.14 -27.26 -5.41
C THR A 225 -5.90 -28.74 -5.74
N ALA A 226 -4.75 -29.30 -5.38
CA ALA A 226 -4.43 -30.70 -5.61
C ALA A 226 -5.47 -31.67 -5.00
N SER A 227 -6.01 -31.33 -3.83
CA SER A 227 -6.91 -32.21 -3.07
C SER A 227 -8.40 -31.94 -3.28
N ARG A 228 -8.79 -30.75 -3.75
CA ARG A 228 -10.20 -30.33 -3.82
C ARG A 228 -10.66 -29.86 -5.18
N HIS A 229 -9.76 -29.62 -6.12
CA HIS A 229 -10.17 -29.18 -7.44
C HIS A 229 -10.92 -30.32 -8.15
N PRO A 230 -12.11 -30.08 -8.73
CA PRO A 230 -12.94 -31.14 -9.31
C PRO A 230 -12.22 -32.01 -10.35
N TYR A 231 -11.34 -31.40 -11.14
CA TYR A 231 -10.56 -32.09 -12.18
C TYR A 231 -9.28 -32.77 -11.67
N LEU A 232 -8.88 -32.57 -10.41
CA LEU A 232 -7.67 -33.19 -9.82
C LEU A 232 -7.99 -34.22 -8.73
N GLY A 233 -9.16 -34.12 -8.09
CA GLY A 233 -9.52 -34.92 -6.91
C GLY A 233 -9.66 -36.42 -7.16
N ASP A 234 -9.99 -36.83 -8.40
CA ASP A 234 -10.31 -38.22 -8.76
C ASP A 234 -9.30 -38.89 -9.71
N LEU A 235 -8.26 -38.15 -10.17
CA LEU A 235 -7.27 -38.67 -11.11
C LEU A 235 -6.28 -39.61 -10.41
N ARG A 236 -6.27 -40.89 -10.83
CA ARG A 236 -5.32 -41.90 -10.34
C ARG A 236 -4.06 -42.01 -11.19
N ASP A 237 -4.10 -41.59 -12.46
CA ASP A 237 -2.97 -41.63 -13.39
C ASP A 237 -2.14 -40.34 -13.30
N LEU A 238 -0.82 -40.48 -13.11
CA LEU A 238 0.14 -39.37 -13.00
C LEU A 238 0.33 -38.62 -14.33
N SER A 239 0.17 -39.29 -15.46
CA SER A 239 0.31 -38.68 -16.79
C SER A 239 -0.84 -37.71 -17.08
N ASP A 240 -2.08 -38.16 -16.88
CA ASP A 240 -3.28 -37.32 -16.95
C ASP A 240 -3.20 -36.14 -15.97
N ARG A 241 -2.69 -36.38 -14.76
CA ARG A 241 -2.51 -35.33 -13.75
C ARG A 241 -1.53 -34.25 -14.20
N GLY A 242 -0.45 -34.63 -14.89
CA GLY A 242 0.53 -33.71 -15.46
C GLY A 242 -0.05 -32.82 -16.55
N GLU A 243 -0.87 -33.39 -17.44
CA GLU A 243 -1.57 -32.62 -18.47
C GLU A 243 -2.55 -31.61 -17.86
N VAL A 244 -3.32 -32.03 -16.86
CA VAL A 244 -4.27 -31.14 -16.15
C VAL A 244 -3.53 -30.00 -15.44
N TRP A 245 -2.45 -30.27 -14.70
CA TRP A 245 -1.68 -29.20 -14.05
C TRP A 245 -1.10 -28.19 -15.04
N THR A 246 -0.66 -28.67 -16.20
CA THR A 246 -0.10 -27.82 -17.26
C THR A 246 -1.14 -26.85 -17.82
N ALA A 247 -2.39 -27.30 -17.95
CA ALA A 247 -3.50 -26.49 -18.46
C ALA A 247 -4.14 -25.60 -17.38
N LEU A 248 -4.31 -26.14 -16.17
CA LEU A 248 -5.12 -25.53 -15.12
C LEU A 248 -4.56 -24.18 -14.67
N LEU A 249 -3.28 -24.10 -14.34
CA LEU A 249 -2.68 -22.91 -13.72
C LEU A 249 -2.44 -21.73 -14.67
N LYS A 250 -2.95 -21.80 -15.90
CA LYS A 250 -2.85 -20.73 -16.90
C LYS A 250 -4.08 -19.83 -16.86
N LYS A 251 -3.90 -18.54 -17.17
CA LYS A 251 -5.03 -17.64 -17.35
C LYS A 251 -5.56 -17.77 -18.78
N LEU A 252 -6.84 -18.11 -18.95
CA LEU A 252 -7.48 -18.16 -20.26
C LEU A 252 -8.33 -16.91 -20.55
N PRO A 253 -8.46 -16.51 -21.83
CA PRO A 253 -9.43 -15.51 -22.24
C PRO A 253 -10.86 -16.04 -22.09
N MET A 254 -11.81 -15.15 -21.78
CA MET A 254 -13.21 -15.49 -21.53
C MET A 254 -14.14 -14.52 -22.28
N PRO A 255 -15.21 -14.99 -22.95
CA PRO A 255 -16.08 -14.16 -23.78
C PRO A 255 -17.18 -13.45 -22.95
N TRP A 256 -16.78 -12.77 -21.86
CA TRP A 256 -17.71 -12.22 -20.85
C TRP A 256 -18.80 -11.30 -21.44
N GLU A 257 -18.45 -10.51 -22.46
CA GLU A 257 -19.38 -9.55 -23.09
C GLU A 257 -20.43 -10.21 -23.98
N HIS A 258 -20.24 -11.48 -24.31
CA HIS A 258 -21.11 -12.25 -25.20
C HIS A 258 -22.05 -13.20 -24.44
N PHE A 259 -21.85 -13.41 -23.12
CA PHE A 259 -22.85 -14.06 -22.29
C PHE A 259 -24.11 -13.19 -22.17
N ARG A 260 -25.28 -13.79 -22.39
CA ARG A 260 -26.60 -13.17 -22.29
C ARG A 260 -27.54 -13.96 -21.39
N THR A 261 -27.44 -15.28 -21.41
CA THR A 261 -28.32 -16.20 -20.70
C THR A 261 -27.55 -17.39 -20.14
N VAL A 262 -28.19 -18.19 -19.27
CA VAL A 262 -27.58 -19.43 -18.74
C VAL A 262 -27.35 -20.46 -19.84
N ALA A 263 -28.16 -20.45 -20.91
CA ALA A 263 -28.00 -21.36 -22.05
C ALA A 263 -26.68 -21.17 -22.80
N ASP A 264 -26.04 -19.99 -22.69
CA ASP A 264 -24.75 -19.74 -23.32
C ASP A 264 -23.63 -20.62 -22.75
N PHE A 265 -23.75 -21.10 -21.51
CA PHE A 265 -22.79 -22.05 -20.94
C PHE A 265 -22.83 -23.43 -21.64
N GLU A 266 -23.95 -23.79 -22.26
CA GLU A 266 -24.08 -25.07 -22.99
C GLU A 266 -23.48 -25.01 -24.41
N ARG A 267 -23.00 -23.84 -24.86
CA ARG A 267 -22.29 -23.69 -26.14
C ARG A 267 -20.97 -24.46 -26.15
N PRO A 268 -20.36 -24.69 -27.33
CA PRO A 268 -19.03 -25.28 -27.42
C PRO A 268 -17.99 -24.55 -26.55
N PRO A 269 -16.93 -25.25 -26.09
CA PRO A 269 -15.95 -24.71 -25.14
C PRO A 269 -15.10 -23.56 -25.70
N VAL A 270 -15.03 -23.41 -27.02
CA VAL A 270 -14.33 -22.33 -27.71
C VAL A 270 -15.30 -21.65 -28.67
N TRP A 271 -15.37 -20.32 -28.61
CA TRP A 271 -16.19 -19.50 -29.50
C TRP A 271 -15.32 -18.83 -30.56
N ASP A 272 -15.92 -18.05 -31.46
CA ASP A 272 -15.19 -17.30 -32.47
C ASP A 272 -14.21 -16.31 -31.81
N PHE A 273 -13.02 -16.13 -32.40
CA PHE A 273 -11.94 -15.29 -31.87
C PHE A 273 -12.42 -13.90 -31.45
N GLU A 274 -13.28 -13.30 -32.27
CA GLU A 274 -13.83 -11.96 -32.04
C GLU A 274 -14.63 -11.83 -30.73
N CYS A 275 -15.18 -12.94 -30.23
CA CYS A 275 -15.94 -12.97 -28.97
C CYS A 275 -15.07 -12.74 -27.73
N TYR A 276 -13.73 -12.83 -27.86
CA TYR A 276 -12.78 -12.68 -26.77
C TYR A 276 -12.17 -11.28 -26.68
N HIS A 277 -12.49 -10.39 -27.62
CA HIS A 277 -12.18 -8.97 -27.48
C HIS A 277 -13.00 -8.36 -26.34
N SER A 278 -12.38 -7.48 -25.56
CA SER A 278 -13.04 -6.80 -24.45
C SER A 278 -12.94 -5.29 -24.58
N LYS A 279 -14.01 -4.59 -24.23
CA LYS A 279 -14.01 -3.13 -24.06
C LYS A 279 -13.12 -2.68 -22.90
N LEU A 280 -12.86 -3.54 -21.92
CA LEU A 280 -12.05 -3.22 -20.75
C LEU A 280 -10.56 -3.43 -21.00
N SER A 281 -10.18 -4.53 -21.65
CA SER A 281 -8.78 -4.92 -21.86
C SER A 281 -8.30 -4.85 -23.31
N GLY A 282 -9.16 -4.45 -24.23
CA GLY A 282 -8.85 -4.37 -25.66
C GLY A 282 -8.91 -5.73 -26.37
N PRO A 283 -8.27 -5.85 -27.54
CA PRO A 283 -8.28 -7.07 -28.31
C PRO A 283 -7.59 -8.25 -27.60
N CYS A 284 -8.16 -9.46 -27.69
CA CYS A 284 -7.47 -10.68 -27.30
C CYS A 284 -6.26 -10.93 -28.19
N ALA A 285 -5.12 -11.29 -27.57
CA ALA A 285 -3.95 -11.73 -28.30
C ALA A 285 -4.20 -13.10 -28.95
N LYS A 286 -3.64 -13.33 -30.14
CA LYS A 286 -3.86 -14.58 -30.87
C LYS A 286 -3.31 -15.78 -30.10
N GLU A 287 -2.19 -15.59 -29.42
CA GLU A 287 -1.51 -16.59 -28.60
C GLU A 287 -2.37 -17.02 -27.41
N ASP A 288 -3.08 -16.08 -26.77
CA ASP A 288 -4.00 -16.38 -25.66
C ASP A 288 -5.20 -17.22 -26.14
N TYR A 289 -5.71 -16.93 -27.33
CA TYR A 289 -6.79 -17.71 -27.94
C TYR A 289 -6.32 -19.12 -28.35
N GLU A 290 -5.13 -19.24 -28.93
CA GLU A 290 -4.53 -20.54 -29.26
C GLU A 290 -4.31 -21.38 -27.99
N GLU A 291 -3.86 -20.78 -26.89
CA GLU A 291 -3.72 -21.45 -25.61
C GLU A 291 -5.06 -21.93 -25.04
N LEU A 292 -6.14 -21.16 -25.17
CA LEU A 292 -7.51 -21.60 -24.85
C LEU A 292 -7.90 -22.83 -25.66
N VAL A 293 -7.68 -22.82 -26.98
CA VAL A 293 -8.00 -23.95 -27.87
C VAL A 293 -7.23 -25.20 -27.46
N GLN A 294 -5.92 -25.08 -27.23
CA GLN A 294 -5.08 -26.19 -26.80
C GLN A 294 -5.50 -26.73 -25.45
N THR A 295 -5.81 -25.83 -24.50
CA THR A 295 -6.27 -26.21 -23.17
C THR A 295 -7.60 -26.97 -23.24
N CYS A 296 -8.58 -26.50 -24.01
CA CYS A 296 -9.85 -27.19 -24.16
C CYS A 296 -9.68 -28.59 -24.77
N ARG A 297 -8.76 -28.76 -25.72
CA ARG A 297 -8.42 -30.07 -26.29
C ARG A 297 -7.77 -31.00 -25.28
N ARG A 298 -6.76 -30.53 -24.53
CA ARG A 298 -6.05 -31.31 -23.48
C ARG A 298 -7.02 -31.75 -22.38
N MET A 299 -7.85 -30.82 -21.91
CA MET A 299 -8.84 -31.05 -20.86
C MET A 299 -10.10 -31.79 -21.35
N ARG A 300 -10.21 -32.02 -22.66
CA ARG A 300 -11.35 -32.69 -23.34
C ARG A 300 -12.70 -32.06 -23.00
N PHE A 301 -12.74 -30.74 -22.83
CA PHE A 301 -13.98 -30.03 -22.51
C PHE A 301 -15.00 -30.17 -23.63
N GLN A 302 -16.26 -30.41 -23.27
CA GLN A 302 -17.36 -30.55 -24.22
C GLN A 302 -18.22 -29.29 -24.32
N SER A 303 -18.16 -28.40 -23.33
CA SER A 303 -18.99 -27.20 -23.25
C SER A 303 -18.27 -26.03 -22.59
N MET A 304 -18.74 -24.81 -22.83
CA MET A 304 -18.25 -23.60 -22.15
C MET A 304 -18.49 -23.66 -20.64
N LYS A 305 -19.53 -24.39 -20.21
CA LYS A 305 -19.83 -24.69 -18.81
C LYS A 305 -18.65 -25.39 -18.13
N GLU A 306 -18.09 -26.42 -18.76
CA GLU A 306 -16.96 -27.16 -18.21
C GLU A 306 -15.70 -26.28 -18.11
N VAL A 307 -15.43 -25.46 -19.14
CA VAL A 307 -14.35 -24.48 -19.11
C VAL A 307 -14.54 -23.53 -17.91
N HIS A 308 -15.72 -22.91 -17.82
CA HIS A 308 -16.05 -21.99 -16.74
C HIS A 308 -15.93 -22.63 -15.36
N ASP A 309 -16.56 -23.80 -15.14
CA ASP A 309 -16.60 -24.45 -13.83
C ASP A 309 -15.22 -24.98 -13.42
N CYS A 310 -14.38 -25.39 -14.37
CA CYS A 310 -12.98 -25.73 -14.13
C CYS A 310 -12.20 -24.51 -13.60
N TYR A 311 -12.21 -23.40 -14.35
CA TYR A 311 -11.46 -22.20 -13.94
C TYR A 311 -12.04 -21.51 -12.72
N LEU A 312 -13.34 -21.60 -12.48
CA LEU A 312 -13.94 -21.15 -11.24
C LEU A 312 -13.56 -22.04 -10.05
N GLY A 313 -13.38 -23.35 -10.28
CA GLY A 313 -12.77 -24.26 -9.32
C GLY A 313 -11.38 -23.78 -8.91
N LEU A 314 -10.53 -23.45 -9.89
CA LEU A 314 -9.19 -22.91 -9.64
C LEU A 314 -9.23 -21.54 -8.95
N ASP A 315 -10.11 -20.64 -9.37
CA ASP A 315 -10.27 -19.33 -8.74
C ASP A 315 -10.61 -19.44 -7.26
N VAL A 316 -11.31 -20.51 -6.85
CA VAL A 316 -11.60 -20.78 -5.44
C VAL A 316 -10.44 -21.49 -4.74
N THR A 317 -9.91 -22.59 -5.29
CA THR A 317 -8.89 -23.41 -4.62
C THR A 317 -7.51 -22.77 -4.69
N GLY A 318 -7.10 -22.25 -5.85
CA GLY A 318 -5.84 -21.57 -6.05
C GLY A 318 -5.76 -20.27 -5.26
N TYR A 319 -6.86 -19.53 -5.17
CA TYR A 319 -6.96 -18.39 -4.24
C TYR A 319 -6.77 -18.81 -2.78
N ALA A 320 -7.39 -19.93 -2.36
CA ALA A 320 -7.22 -20.43 -1.01
C ALA A 320 -5.75 -20.82 -0.74
N ASP A 321 -5.07 -21.46 -1.70
CA ASP A 321 -3.64 -21.79 -1.60
C ASP A 321 -2.77 -20.54 -1.46
N VAL A 322 -2.95 -19.54 -2.33
CA VAL A 322 -2.19 -18.27 -2.29
C VAL A 322 -2.44 -17.52 -0.97
N MET A 323 -3.69 -17.41 -0.53
CA MET A 323 -4.03 -16.71 0.72
C MET A 323 -3.56 -17.47 1.95
N GLN A 324 -3.55 -18.80 1.90
CA GLN A 324 -3.01 -19.63 2.97
C GLN A 324 -1.48 -19.48 3.05
N ALA A 325 -0.78 -19.45 1.92
CA ALA A 325 0.66 -19.15 1.86
C ALA A 325 0.95 -17.77 2.47
N PHE A 326 0.15 -16.75 2.12
CA PHE A 326 0.29 -15.41 2.71
C PHE A 326 0.09 -15.42 4.22
N ARG A 327 -0.99 -16.04 4.70
CA ARG A 327 -1.30 -16.14 6.12
C ARG A 327 -0.19 -16.86 6.89
N LEU A 328 0.31 -17.97 6.36
CA LEU A 328 1.39 -18.74 6.98
C LEU A 328 2.69 -17.93 7.02
N ASN A 329 3.06 -17.26 5.93
CA ASN A 329 4.24 -16.38 5.91
C ASN A 329 4.13 -15.29 6.99
N PHE A 330 2.96 -14.63 7.10
CA PHE A 330 2.76 -13.58 8.10
C PHE A 330 2.76 -14.12 9.54
N MET A 331 2.21 -15.32 9.78
CA MET A 331 2.24 -15.98 11.09
C MET A 331 3.65 -16.48 11.46
N GLU A 332 4.39 -17.03 10.50
CA GLU A 332 5.78 -17.46 10.70
C GLU A 332 6.64 -16.25 11.05
N ARG A 333 6.50 -15.15 10.30
CA ARG A 333 7.33 -13.96 10.41
C ARG A 333 6.99 -13.09 11.61
N TYR A 334 5.72 -12.73 11.75
CA TYR A 334 5.27 -11.73 12.72
C TYR A 334 4.45 -12.32 13.85
N HIS A 335 4.21 -13.64 13.85
CA HIS A 335 3.37 -14.34 14.84
C HIS A 335 1.95 -13.78 14.97
N LEU A 336 1.47 -13.15 13.89
CA LEU A 336 0.15 -12.53 13.80
C LEU A 336 -0.65 -13.26 12.72
N ASP A 337 -1.94 -13.44 12.94
CA ASP A 337 -2.83 -13.90 11.89
C ASP A 337 -3.37 -12.70 11.12
N VAL A 338 -2.84 -12.48 9.92
CA VAL A 338 -3.12 -11.30 9.09
C VAL A 338 -4.63 -11.10 8.84
N PHE A 339 -5.41 -12.18 8.69
CA PHE A 339 -6.85 -12.07 8.43
C PHE A 339 -7.70 -11.79 9.68
N ARG A 340 -7.07 -11.51 10.82
CA ARG A 340 -7.72 -10.96 12.02
C ARG A 340 -7.83 -9.44 11.98
N TYR A 341 -7.13 -8.81 11.04
CA TYR A 341 -7.14 -7.38 10.79
C TYR A 341 -8.13 -7.02 9.67
N PRO A 342 -8.51 -5.73 9.53
CA PRO A 342 -9.32 -5.27 8.41
C PRO A 342 -8.50 -5.01 7.13
N SER A 343 -7.17 -4.87 7.26
CA SER A 343 -6.27 -4.55 6.15
C SER A 343 -4.81 -4.92 6.49
N LEU A 344 -3.96 -5.08 5.47
CA LEU A 344 -2.53 -5.31 5.66
C LEU A 344 -1.83 -4.17 6.42
N PRO A 345 -2.04 -2.87 6.13
CA PRO A 345 -1.45 -1.80 6.93
C PRO A 345 -1.72 -1.95 8.44
N SER A 346 -2.92 -2.40 8.82
CA SER A 346 -3.25 -2.59 10.23
C SER A 346 -2.47 -3.75 10.85
N ALA A 347 -2.31 -4.86 10.12
CA ALA A 347 -1.54 -6.00 10.57
C ALA A 347 -0.03 -5.69 10.63
N ALA A 348 0.50 -4.99 9.62
CA ALA A 348 1.92 -4.62 9.53
C ALA A 348 2.32 -3.63 10.63
N TRP A 349 1.45 -2.68 10.98
CA TRP A 349 1.71 -1.78 12.10
C TRP A 349 1.73 -2.50 13.45
N ASP A 350 0.79 -3.42 13.69
CA ASP A 350 0.85 -4.25 14.89
C ASP A 350 2.11 -5.14 14.91
N ALA A 351 2.58 -5.61 13.75
CA ALA A 351 3.83 -6.35 13.65
C ALA A 351 5.04 -5.51 14.10
N VAL A 352 5.06 -4.20 13.77
CA VAL A 352 6.05 -3.24 14.28
C VAL A 352 5.90 -3.04 15.79
N LEU A 353 4.70 -2.81 16.30
CA LEU A 353 4.52 -2.58 17.74
C LEU A 353 4.95 -3.79 18.59
N ARG A 354 4.87 -5.00 18.03
CA ARG A 354 5.34 -6.22 18.70
C ARG A 354 6.85 -6.33 18.83
N THR A 355 7.63 -5.55 18.08
CA THR A 355 9.09 -5.50 18.30
C THR A 355 9.47 -4.60 19.47
N GLY A 356 8.50 -4.06 20.21
CA GLY A 356 8.72 -3.13 21.32
C GLY A 356 8.91 -1.68 20.87
N CYS A 357 8.67 -1.37 19.60
CA CYS A 357 8.73 0.00 19.10
C CYS A 357 7.57 0.82 19.67
N GLU A 358 7.89 1.83 20.48
CA GLU A 358 6.92 2.77 21.04
C GLU A 358 7.13 4.17 20.48
N PHE A 359 6.08 5.00 20.48
CA PHE A 359 6.14 6.40 20.07
C PHE A 359 5.20 7.20 20.95
N ASP A 360 5.63 8.39 21.36
CA ASP A 360 4.72 9.32 22.00
C ASP A 360 3.66 9.78 20.99
N LEU A 361 2.43 9.90 21.46
CA LEU A 361 1.35 10.42 20.63
C LEU A 361 1.23 11.92 20.83
N ILE A 362 1.10 12.67 19.72
CA ILE A 362 0.80 14.10 19.78
C ILE A 362 -0.54 14.30 20.50
N ALA A 363 -0.46 14.85 21.72
CA ALA A 363 -1.59 15.15 22.57
C ALA A 363 -2.07 16.61 22.40
N GLU A 364 -1.14 17.51 22.07
CA GLU A 364 -1.43 18.92 21.90
C GLU A 364 -2.17 19.19 20.58
N ARG A 365 -3.30 19.89 20.66
CA ARG A 365 -4.16 20.15 19.50
C ARG A 365 -3.52 21.10 18.49
N GLY A 366 -2.77 22.10 18.95
CA GLY A 366 -2.09 23.08 18.11
C GLY A 366 -1.08 22.37 17.20
N LEU A 367 -0.11 21.70 17.81
CA LEU A 367 0.87 20.88 17.09
C LEU A 367 0.23 19.84 16.16
N TYR A 368 -0.84 19.15 16.59
CA TYR A 368 -1.54 18.20 15.72
C TYR A 368 -2.03 18.85 14.41
N GLN A 369 -2.67 20.03 14.51
CA GLN A 369 -3.18 20.76 13.34
C GLN A 369 -2.04 21.27 12.46
N GLU A 370 -0.93 21.67 13.07
CA GLU A 370 0.25 22.16 12.38
C GLU A 370 0.97 21.05 11.60
N ILE A 371 1.22 19.89 12.21
CA ILE A 371 1.76 18.73 11.48
C ILE A 371 0.82 18.36 10.33
N ARG A 372 -0.50 18.35 10.54
CA ARG A 372 -1.48 18.08 9.47
C ARG A 372 -1.38 19.07 8.32
N LYS A 373 -1.21 20.36 8.64
CA LYS A 373 -1.03 21.41 7.63
C LYS A 373 0.29 21.22 6.87
N ALA A 374 1.38 20.88 7.55
CA ALA A 374 2.70 20.65 6.95
C ALA A 374 2.80 19.36 6.10
N MET A 375 1.96 18.36 6.38
CA MET A 375 2.12 17.01 5.82
C MET A 375 1.78 16.91 4.32
N MET A 376 2.77 17.05 3.44
CA MET A 376 2.62 16.93 1.98
C MET A 376 3.07 15.56 1.45
N GLY A 377 2.28 14.98 0.54
CA GLY A 377 2.61 13.72 -0.14
C GLY A 377 3.80 13.83 -1.10
N GLY A 378 4.01 12.78 -1.91
CA GLY A 378 4.95 12.81 -3.03
C GLY A 378 4.55 13.83 -4.09
N VAL A 379 5.54 14.34 -4.82
CA VAL A 379 5.31 15.27 -5.94
C VAL A 379 5.02 14.45 -7.19
N CYS A 380 3.94 14.77 -7.88
CA CYS A 380 3.64 14.23 -9.20
C CYS A 380 3.47 15.40 -10.15
N ALA A 381 4.40 15.56 -11.10
CA ALA A 381 4.45 16.71 -11.99
C ALA A 381 4.99 16.32 -13.36
N VAL A 382 4.41 16.93 -14.40
CA VAL A 382 4.93 16.90 -15.76
C VAL A 382 5.62 18.24 -16.01
N PHE A 383 6.92 18.20 -16.26
CA PHE A 383 7.74 19.38 -16.54
C PHE A 383 7.82 19.65 -18.04
N GLN A 384 7.91 18.59 -18.86
CA GLN A 384 7.94 18.67 -20.32
C GLN A 384 6.77 17.90 -20.93
N PRO A 385 5.99 18.51 -21.84
CA PRO A 385 4.82 17.86 -22.44
C PRO A 385 5.19 16.71 -23.39
N ARG A 386 6.39 16.74 -23.98
CA ARG A 386 6.90 15.74 -24.92
C ARG A 386 8.42 15.78 -24.95
N SER A 387 9.06 14.61 -25.03
CA SER A 387 10.46 14.46 -25.43
C SER A 387 10.66 13.14 -26.18
N GLU A 388 11.60 13.11 -27.11
CA GLU A 388 11.89 11.99 -28.03
C GLU A 388 13.38 11.78 -28.15
N ALA A 389 13.90 10.60 -27.86
CA ALA A 389 15.33 10.31 -27.97
C ALA A 389 15.86 10.56 -29.40
N ASN A 390 17.10 11.04 -29.50
CA ASN A 390 17.82 11.26 -30.76
C ASN A 390 19.28 10.86 -30.57
N PHE A 391 19.67 9.65 -30.95
CA PHE A 391 21.07 9.22 -30.89
C PHE A 391 21.34 8.19 -31.99
N GLU A 392 22.61 8.07 -32.37
CA GLU A 392 23.04 7.16 -33.43
C GLU A 392 22.63 5.70 -33.11
N GLY A 393 21.96 5.06 -34.07
CA GLY A 393 21.39 3.71 -33.91
C GLY A 393 19.87 3.66 -33.82
N LEU A 394 19.18 4.81 -33.67
CA LEU A 394 17.73 4.89 -33.85
C LEU A 394 17.36 5.05 -35.33
N GLU A 395 16.28 4.39 -35.78
CA GLU A 395 15.73 4.59 -37.13
C GLU A 395 15.32 6.05 -37.39
N SER A 396 14.90 6.75 -36.34
CA SER A 396 14.49 8.16 -36.37
C SER A 396 15.62 9.14 -36.07
N PHE A 397 16.89 8.69 -36.06
CA PHE A 397 18.03 9.55 -35.76
C PHE A 397 18.19 10.64 -36.81
N ASP A 398 18.25 11.89 -36.35
CA ASP A 398 18.55 13.06 -37.17
C ASP A 398 19.85 13.70 -36.68
N PRO A 399 20.95 13.67 -37.48
CA PRO A 399 22.22 14.28 -37.11
C PRO A 399 22.16 15.82 -37.06
N ALA A 400 21.10 16.45 -37.59
CA ALA A 400 20.88 17.90 -37.45
C ALA A 400 20.32 18.29 -36.07
N LEU A 401 19.79 17.32 -35.31
CA LEU A 401 19.27 17.53 -33.96
C LEU A 401 20.30 17.16 -32.89
N PRO A 402 20.25 17.78 -31.69
CA PRO A 402 21.15 17.42 -30.60
C PRO A 402 21.05 15.95 -30.20
N THR A 403 22.19 15.32 -29.87
CA THR A 403 22.20 14.00 -29.26
C THR A 403 21.45 14.04 -27.93
N LYS A 404 20.45 13.17 -27.81
CA LYS A 404 19.51 13.13 -26.70
C LYS A 404 19.14 11.71 -26.31
N ARG A 405 19.29 11.40 -25.03
CA ARG A 405 18.88 10.13 -24.42
C ARG A 405 17.80 10.36 -23.37
N LEU A 406 16.91 9.38 -23.21
CA LEU A 406 15.88 9.39 -22.18
C LEU A 406 16.26 8.38 -21.09
N MET A 407 16.09 8.75 -19.83
CA MET A 407 16.43 7.89 -18.70
C MET A 407 15.31 7.93 -17.64
N TYR A 408 14.91 6.75 -17.17
CA TYR A 408 13.95 6.58 -16.09
C TYR A 408 14.68 6.02 -14.87
N LEU A 409 14.62 6.72 -13.73
CA LEU A 409 15.19 6.30 -12.47
C LEU A 409 14.09 6.21 -11.40
N ASP A 410 14.19 5.21 -10.52
CA ASP A 410 13.20 4.95 -9.47
C ASP A 410 13.91 4.65 -8.14
N ILE A 411 13.50 5.33 -7.06
CA ILE A 411 14.10 5.10 -5.75
C ILE A 411 13.55 3.81 -5.16
N ASN A 412 14.44 2.82 -5.03
CA ASN A 412 14.13 1.53 -4.40
C ASN A 412 13.53 1.69 -2.99
N SER A 413 12.23 1.45 -2.86
CA SER A 413 11.51 1.44 -1.56
C SER A 413 11.69 2.74 -0.76
N MET A 414 11.47 3.89 -1.39
CA MET A 414 11.69 5.23 -0.81
C MET A 414 11.11 5.44 0.60
N TYR A 415 9.84 5.10 0.86
CA TYR A 415 9.24 5.29 2.19
C TYR A 415 9.82 4.33 3.24
N PRO A 416 9.97 3.02 2.98
CA PRO A 416 10.70 2.15 3.89
C PRO A 416 12.16 2.55 4.13
N ASP A 417 12.88 3.08 3.14
CA ASP A 417 14.22 3.66 3.34
C ASP A 417 14.16 4.86 4.30
N ALA A 418 13.22 5.79 4.11
CA ALA A 418 13.01 6.90 5.05
C ALA A 418 12.66 6.42 6.47
N MET A 419 11.99 5.27 6.61
CA MET A 419 11.71 4.65 7.91
C MET A 419 12.94 3.98 8.55
N THR A 420 14.08 3.88 7.86
CA THR A 420 15.36 3.42 8.46
C THR A 420 16.13 4.54 9.16
N LYS A 421 15.72 5.79 8.96
CA LYS A 421 16.41 6.98 9.47
C LYS A 421 15.96 7.30 10.89
N ALA A 422 16.67 8.21 11.57
CA ALA A 422 16.21 8.79 12.82
C ALA A 422 14.91 9.61 12.58
N LEU A 423 13.83 9.23 13.26
CA LEU A 423 12.49 9.83 13.12
C LEU A 423 12.05 10.45 14.45
N PRO A 424 11.18 11.48 14.45
CA PRO A 424 10.69 12.09 15.68
C PRO A 424 9.86 11.09 16.50
N VAL A 425 10.27 10.83 17.74
CA VAL A 425 9.63 9.83 18.61
C VAL A 425 8.86 10.41 19.79
N THR A 426 9.08 11.69 20.09
CA THR A 426 8.44 12.38 21.22
C THR A 426 7.18 13.13 20.81
N SER A 427 6.45 13.64 21.82
CA SER A 427 5.20 14.40 21.62
C SER A 427 5.42 15.83 21.08
N GLY A 428 6.67 16.29 20.98
CA GLY A 428 7.09 17.59 20.46
C GLY A 428 6.97 18.73 21.47
N TRP A 429 7.84 19.74 21.35
CA TRP A 429 7.84 20.93 22.19
C TRP A 429 7.89 22.20 21.35
N ALA A 430 7.13 23.23 21.75
CA ALA A 430 7.23 24.54 21.12
C ALA A 430 8.55 25.19 21.53
N GLU A 431 9.31 25.67 20.56
CA GLU A 431 10.56 26.37 20.83
C GLU A 431 10.29 27.81 21.31
N PRO A 432 10.92 28.27 22.40
CA PRO A 432 10.81 29.65 22.86
C PRO A 432 11.61 30.56 21.91
N LEU A 433 10.91 31.09 20.90
CA LEU A 433 11.51 31.98 19.92
C LEU A 433 11.68 33.40 20.49
N PRO A 434 12.75 34.13 20.12
CA PRO A 434 12.91 35.56 20.42
C PRO A 434 11.71 36.40 19.96
N ASP A 435 11.53 37.59 20.54
CA ASP A 435 10.41 38.47 20.17
C ASP A 435 10.61 39.15 18.81
N SER A 436 11.84 39.50 18.45
CA SER A 436 12.14 40.21 17.20
C SER A 436 12.31 39.25 16.00
N ASP A 437 11.85 39.67 14.82
CA ASP A 437 11.99 38.87 13.60
C ASP A 437 13.48 38.64 13.23
N SER A 438 14.37 39.60 13.52
CA SER A 438 15.81 39.48 13.25
C SER A 438 16.46 38.40 14.12
N ASP A 439 16.21 38.43 15.42
CA ASP A 439 16.79 37.46 16.36
C ASP A 439 16.25 36.04 16.10
N ARG A 440 15.00 35.92 15.64
CA ARG A 440 14.43 34.65 15.19
C ARG A 440 15.16 34.08 13.97
N LEU A 441 15.51 34.93 13.01
CA LEU A 441 16.27 34.50 11.84
C LEU A 441 17.71 34.12 12.22
N GLU A 442 18.34 34.83 13.15
CA GLU A 442 19.66 34.47 13.68
C GLU A 442 19.62 33.08 14.36
N TRP A 443 18.61 32.84 15.21
CA TRP A 443 18.37 31.53 15.80
C TRP A 443 18.19 30.45 14.73
N LEU A 444 17.37 30.72 13.71
CA LEU A 444 17.14 29.79 12.61
C LEU A 444 18.42 29.49 11.83
N HIS A 445 19.23 30.51 11.55
CA HIS A 445 20.51 30.33 10.88
C HIS A 445 21.46 29.45 11.68
N LYS A 446 21.50 29.61 13.01
CA LYS A 446 22.28 28.71 13.88
C LYS A 446 21.79 27.26 13.78
N VAL A 447 20.47 27.03 13.81
CA VAL A 447 19.89 25.69 13.65
C VAL A 447 20.25 25.10 12.29
N LEU A 448 20.01 25.81 11.19
CA LEU A 448 20.25 25.31 9.83
C LEU A 448 21.74 25.15 9.48
N SER A 449 22.64 25.85 10.16
CA SER A 449 24.09 25.72 9.93
C SER A 449 24.68 24.50 10.64
N GLN A 450 23.95 23.92 11.61
CA GLN A 450 24.32 22.68 12.30
C GLN A 450 23.63 21.46 11.68
N GLU A 451 22.70 21.67 10.76
CA GLU A 451 21.96 20.62 10.06
C GLU A 451 22.71 20.18 8.82
N ASP A 452 23.06 18.89 8.80
CA ASP A 452 23.52 18.20 7.59
C ASP A 452 22.34 17.42 6.98
N PRO A 453 21.86 17.81 5.78
CA PRO A 453 20.79 17.10 5.10
C PRO A 453 21.08 15.62 4.78
N LEU A 454 22.35 15.23 4.76
CA LEU A 454 22.80 13.87 4.47
C LEU A 454 23.04 13.01 5.72
N ASN A 455 23.04 13.63 6.91
CA ASN A 455 23.28 12.93 8.15
C ASN A 455 22.02 12.18 8.61
N ASP A 456 22.15 10.89 8.90
CA ASP A 456 21.07 10.01 9.37
C ASP A 456 21.08 9.76 10.89
N SER A 457 21.99 10.41 11.62
CA SER A 457 22.19 10.22 13.06
C SER A 457 21.02 10.74 13.89
N GLU A 458 20.90 10.19 15.10
CA GLU A 458 19.98 10.63 16.14
C GLU A 458 20.31 12.03 16.67
N GLY A 459 19.34 12.65 17.33
CA GLY A 459 19.46 14.02 17.83
C GLY A 459 18.11 14.70 17.88
N VAL A 460 18.07 15.99 17.56
CA VAL A 460 16.84 16.80 17.51
C VAL A 460 16.52 17.14 16.07
N CYS A 461 15.25 17.06 15.68
CA CYS A 461 14.78 17.65 14.43
C CYS A 461 13.71 18.71 14.70
N TYR A 462 13.50 19.61 13.72
CA TYR A 462 12.53 20.69 13.86
C TYR A 462 11.46 20.68 12.76
N LEU A 463 10.22 20.96 13.16
CA LEU A 463 9.16 21.44 12.28
C LEU A 463 9.17 22.97 12.33
N LEU A 464 9.51 23.59 11.21
CA LEU A 464 9.70 25.04 11.08
C LEU A 464 8.59 25.62 10.22
N PHE A 465 7.94 26.69 10.68
CA PHE A 465 6.97 27.46 9.89
C PHE A 465 7.63 28.74 9.39
N VAL A 466 7.98 28.75 8.11
CA VAL A 466 8.80 29.83 7.52
C VAL A 466 8.15 30.45 6.29
N ASP A 467 8.52 31.71 6.03
CA ASP A 467 8.35 32.33 4.71
C ASP A 467 9.67 32.23 3.95
N TYR A 468 9.66 31.66 2.75
CA TYR A 468 10.86 31.57 1.91
C TYR A 468 10.53 31.61 0.41
N ASP A 469 11.49 32.06 -0.39
CA ASP A 469 11.40 32.07 -1.86
C ASP A 469 12.74 31.69 -2.50
N PHE A 470 12.75 31.63 -3.82
CA PHE A 470 13.97 31.54 -4.61
C PHE A 470 14.15 32.84 -5.39
N PRO A 471 15.33 33.49 -5.32
CA PRO A 471 15.65 34.66 -6.14
C PRO A 471 15.43 34.38 -7.63
N GLU A 472 14.92 35.35 -8.37
CA GLU A 472 14.52 35.22 -9.77
C GLU A 472 15.70 34.79 -10.67
N GLU A 473 16.90 35.27 -10.36
CA GLU A 473 18.15 34.90 -11.02
C GLU A 473 18.53 33.41 -10.90
N LEU A 474 17.87 32.66 -10.00
CA LEU A 474 18.04 31.21 -9.86
C LEU A 474 16.97 30.40 -10.59
N HIS A 475 15.90 31.02 -11.10
CA HIS A 475 14.75 30.26 -11.64
C HIS A 475 15.12 29.41 -12.85
N ASP A 476 15.99 29.91 -13.74
CA ASP A 476 16.48 29.13 -14.88
C ASP A 476 17.44 28.00 -14.48
N LYS A 477 18.01 28.05 -13.28
CA LYS A 477 18.92 27.03 -12.74
C LYS A 477 18.17 25.96 -11.95
N ILE A 478 16.98 26.30 -11.41
CA ILE A 478 16.16 25.41 -10.58
C ILE A 478 15.02 24.83 -11.42
N ASP A 479 15.34 23.84 -12.26
CA ASP A 479 14.39 23.12 -13.11
C ASP A 479 13.53 22.10 -12.36
N TRP A 480 13.85 21.80 -11.09
CA TRP A 480 13.02 20.98 -10.19
C TRP A 480 12.70 21.71 -8.88
N PRO A 481 11.61 22.50 -8.85
CA PRO A 481 11.21 23.28 -7.68
C PRO A 481 10.70 22.42 -6.51
N PRO A 482 10.78 22.91 -5.26
CA PRO A 482 10.08 22.26 -4.15
C PRO A 482 8.56 22.39 -4.29
N PRO A 483 7.79 21.44 -3.74
CA PRO A 483 6.33 21.51 -3.76
C PRO A 483 5.78 22.59 -2.82
N ALA A 484 4.70 23.24 -3.26
CA ALA A 484 3.83 24.11 -2.49
C ALA A 484 2.37 23.66 -2.61
N ARG A 485 1.56 23.98 -1.60
CA ARG A 485 0.09 23.90 -1.71
C ARG A 485 -0.48 25.24 -2.14
N LEU A 486 -1.01 25.29 -3.36
CA LEU A 486 -1.54 26.52 -3.94
C LEU A 486 -2.92 26.28 -4.55
N ALA A 487 -3.82 27.25 -4.35
CA ALA A 487 -5.09 27.29 -5.06
C ALA A 487 -4.87 27.92 -6.43
N VAL A 488 -4.74 27.07 -7.45
CA VAL A 488 -4.50 27.51 -8.83
C VAL A 488 -5.75 28.22 -9.37
N THR A 489 -5.62 29.50 -9.72
CA THR A 489 -6.70 30.32 -10.24
C THR A 489 -6.78 30.23 -11.77
N SER A 490 -7.87 30.74 -12.35
CA SER A 490 -8.01 30.81 -13.81
C SER A 490 -7.03 31.77 -14.50
N ALA A 491 -6.32 32.61 -13.74
CA ALA A 491 -5.26 33.47 -14.24
C ALA A 491 -3.91 32.74 -14.35
N ASP A 492 -3.71 31.68 -13.56
CA ASP A 492 -2.44 30.95 -13.46
C ASP A 492 -2.31 29.81 -14.48
N VAL A 493 -3.35 29.58 -15.31
CA VAL A 493 -3.42 28.44 -16.23
C VAL A 493 -3.55 28.89 -17.69
N GLY A 494 -2.93 28.11 -18.58
CA GLY A 494 -3.00 28.36 -20.02
C GLY A 494 -4.41 28.22 -20.61
N PRO A 495 -4.62 28.71 -21.86
CA PRO A 495 -5.94 28.78 -22.48
C PRO A 495 -6.73 27.47 -22.50
N TYR A 496 -6.06 26.35 -22.82
CA TYR A 496 -6.68 25.02 -22.85
C TYR A 496 -7.25 24.60 -21.49
N THR A 497 -6.43 24.70 -20.44
CA THR A 497 -6.84 24.34 -19.07
C THR A 497 -7.96 25.27 -18.60
N LYS A 498 -7.88 26.56 -18.92
CA LYS A 498 -8.91 27.55 -18.58
C LYS A 498 -10.28 27.18 -19.14
N GLU A 499 -10.36 26.71 -20.38
CA GLU A 499 -11.62 26.21 -20.97
C GLU A 499 -12.05 24.87 -20.34
N ALA A 500 -11.10 23.94 -20.11
CA ALA A 500 -11.40 22.63 -19.51
C ALA A 500 -11.93 22.71 -18.06
N VAL A 501 -11.52 23.74 -17.31
CA VAL A 501 -11.98 23.99 -15.93
C VAL A 501 -12.98 25.12 -15.82
N ARG A 502 -13.56 25.56 -16.94
CA ARG A 502 -14.56 26.62 -16.96
C ARG A 502 -15.68 26.33 -15.96
N ASN A 503 -16.01 27.32 -15.13
CA ASN A 503 -17.00 27.24 -14.05
C ASN A 503 -16.64 26.30 -12.88
N ARG A 504 -15.40 25.82 -12.77
CA ARG A 504 -14.93 25.10 -11.58
C ARG A 504 -14.22 26.07 -10.62
N PRO A 505 -14.52 26.03 -9.32
CA PRO A 505 -13.79 26.84 -8.34
C PRO A 505 -12.33 26.40 -8.27
N ALA A 506 -11.44 27.34 -7.93
CA ALA A 506 -10.05 27.04 -7.63
C ALA A 506 -9.99 26.01 -6.48
N SER A 507 -9.15 25.00 -6.64
CA SER A 507 -8.90 23.98 -5.63
C SER A 507 -7.42 23.98 -5.28
N GLU A 508 -7.10 23.80 -4.01
CA GLU A 508 -5.73 23.63 -3.57
C GLU A 508 -5.10 22.37 -4.21
N LYS A 509 -3.93 22.54 -4.81
CA LYS A 509 -3.13 21.49 -5.44
C LYS A 509 -1.70 21.54 -4.90
N LEU A 510 -1.06 20.38 -4.86
CA LEU A 510 0.37 20.29 -4.64
C LEU A 510 1.07 20.50 -5.98
N ILE A 511 1.86 21.57 -6.11
CA ILE A 511 2.56 21.93 -7.36
C ILE A 511 4.01 22.31 -7.08
N PRO A 512 4.96 22.03 -7.99
CA PRO A 512 6.30 22.62 -7.92
C PRO A 512 6.21 24.15 -8.02
N PHE A 513 6.87 24.88 -7.12
CA PHE A 513 6.76 26.33 -7.04
C PHE A 513 8.03 27.00 -6.51
N LEU A 514 8.53 28.02 -7.23
CA LEU A 514 9.71 28.81 -6.87
C LEU A 514 9.40 30.16 -6.21
N GLY A 515 8.14 30.61 -6.28
CA GLY A 515 7.75 31.88 -5.68
C GLY A 515 7.68 31.83 -4.15
N LEU A 516 7.03 32.82 -3.55
CA LEU A 516 6.96 32.95 -2.10
C LEU A 516 6.08 31.89 -1.44
N HIS A 517 6.71 30.97 -0.70
CA HIS A 517 6.07 30.05 0.22
C HIS A 517 5.77 30.78 1.53
N LYS A 518 4.50 30.82 1.97
CA LYS A 518 4.08 31.57 3.17
C LYS A 518 3.67 30.64 4.31
N ALA A 519 4.33 30.78 5.46
CA ALA A 519 4.11 30.01 6.67
C ALA A 519 4.01 28.51 6.36
N GLU A 520 4.94 28.03 5.53
CA GLU A 520 5.05 26.65 5.10
C GLU A 520 5.71 25.83 6.21
N GLY A 521 5.13 24.68 6.53
CA GLY A 521 5.66 23.79 7.56
C GLY A 521 6.67 22.82 6.93
N ILE A 522 7.95 22.95 7.28
CA ILE A 522 9.04 22.21 6.66
C ILE A 522 9.96 21.58 7.71
N HIS A 523 10.52 20.41 7.38
CA HIS A 523 11.53 19.74 8.22
C HIS A 523 12.88 20.48 8.13
N SER A 524 13.58 20.64 9.25
CA SER A 524 14.88 21.34 9.34
C SER A 524 15.89 20.90 8.27
N LYS A 525 16.19 19.60 8.17
CA LYS A 525 17.06 19.03 7.11
C LYS A 525 16.67 19.42 5.69
N ARG A 526 15.38 19.42 5.37
CA ARG A 526 14.91 19.79 4.03
C ARG A 526 15.06 21.29 3.79
N LEU A 527 14.76 22.13 4.79
CA LEU A 527 14.99 23.57 4.67
C LEU A 527 16.48 23.91 4.56
N ALA A 528 17.33 23.22 5.31
CA ALA A 528 18.79 23.35 5.22
C ALA A 528 19.29 23.01 3.81
N PHE A 529 18.80 21.92 3.21
CA PHE A 529 19.10 21.59 1.81
C PHE A 529 18.64 22.68 0.83
N LEU A 530 17.41 23.17 0.93
CA LEU A 530 16.90 24.21 0.04
C LEU A 530 17.73 25.50 0.14
N ARG A 531 18.12 25.90 1.36
CA ARG A 531 18.97 27.08 1.59
C ARG A 531 20.39 26.87 1.07
N ASN A 532 21.04 25.80 1.52
CA ASN A 532 22.48 25.61 1.35
C ASN A 532 22.84 25.12 -0.07
N ASN A 533 21.94 24.38 -0.74
CA ASN A 533 22.20 23.78 -2.05
C ASN A 533 21.45 24.47 -3.19
N LEU A 534 20.27 25.03 -2.94
CA LEU A 534 19.43 25.66 -3.98
C LEU A 534 19.29 27.18 -3.82
N GLY A 535 19.90 27.79 -2.79
CA GLY A 535 19.90 29.24 -2.61
C GLY A 535 18.56 29.82 -2.15
N ALA A 536 17.73 29.04 -1.46
CA ALA A 536 16.47 29.56 -0.89
C ALA A 536 16.74 30.71 0.10
N ARG A 537 16.01 31.81 -0.06
CA ARG A 537 16.04 32.97 0.84
C ARG A 537 14.89 32.87 1.83
N ILE A 538 15.22 32.94 3.12
CA ILE A 538 14.25 32.85 4.21
C ILE A 538 13.95 34.26 4.72
N TRP A 539 12.68 34.63 4.70
CA TRP A 539 12.20 35.96 5.08
C TRP A 539 11.77 36.05 6.53
N LYS A 540 11.18 34.97 7.05
CA LYS A 540 10.56 34.98 8.39
C LYS A 540 10.46 33.59 8.99
N LEU A 541 10.70 33.49 10.29
CA LEU A 541 10.34 32.34 11.11
C LEU A 541 9.12 32.69 11.98
N HIS A 542 8.00 32.01 11.74
CA HIS A 542 6.77 32.23 12.48
C HIS A 542 6.73 31.43 13.79
N ARG A 543 7.05 30.14 13.70
CA ARG A 543 6.98 29.14 14.78
C ARG A 543 7.97 28.00 14.54
N ALA A 544 8.41 27.35 15.60
CA ALA A 544 9.25 26.18 15.54
C ALA A 544 8.83 25.16 16.62
N TRP A 545 8.90 23.88 16.27
CA TRP A 545 8.72 22.77 17.19
C TRP A 545 9.92 21.84 17.09
N SER A 546 10.40 21.34 18.23
CA SER A 546 11.46 20.35 18.30
C SER A 546 10.93 18.96 18.68
N PHE A 547 11.64 17.94 18.23
CA PHE A 547 11.40 16.54 18.57
C PHE A 547 12.73 15.85 18.82
N GLU A 548 12.79 14.96 19.81
CA GLU A 548 13.87 13.98 19.88
C GLU A 548 13.66 12.93 18.79
N THR A 549 14.76 12.52 18.17
CA THR A 549 14.77 11.57 17.06
C THR A 549 15.51 10.30 17.43
N ASP A 550 14.99 9.17 16.93
CA ASP A 550 15.50 7.83 17.22
C ASP A 550 15.17 6.92 16.01
N ASN A 551 16.00 5.92 15.75
CA ASN A 551 15.90 4.98 14.63
C ASN A 551 15.03 3.74 14.95
N ARG A 552 14.01 3.87 15.83
CA ARG A 552 13.15 2.75 16.31
C ARG A 552 12.62 1.79 15.25
N LEU A 553 12.39 2.23 14.02
CA LEU A 553 11.88 1.38 12.91
C LEU A 553 12.98 0.69 12.09
N GLN A 554 14.24 1.11 12.23
CA GLN A 554 15.35 0.67 11.40
C GLN A 554 15.56 -0.84 11.45
N SER A 555 15.62 -1.42 12.65
CA SER A 555 15.82 -2.86 12.83
C SER A 555 14.72 -3.68 12.15
N PHE A 556 13.46 -3.23 12.22
CA PHE A 556 12.34 -3.88 11.54
C PHE A 556 12.52 -3.84 10.02
N MET A 557 12.84 -2.67 9.46
CA MET A 557 13.00 -2.48 8.01
C MET A 557 14.19 -3.28 7.46
N VAL A 558 15.36 -3.19 8.10
CA VAL A 558 16.57 -3.91 7.71
C VAL A 558 16.34 -5.42 7.74
N ASN A 559 15.71 -5.95 8.80
CA ASN A 559 15.39 -7.36 8.89
C ASN A 559 14.38 -7.80 7.81
N ALA A 560 13.43 -6.95 7.43
CA ALA A 560 12.49 -7.25 6.36
C ALA A 560 13.16 -7.24 4.98
N TYR A 561 14.08 -6.30 4.71
CA TYR A 561 14.88 -6.30 3.49
C TYR A 561 15.77 -7.53 3.36
N GLN A 562 16.47 -7.89 4.43
CA GLN A 562 17.28 -9.10 4.48
C GLN A 562 16.44 -10.33 4.16
N ARG A 563 15.26 -10.47 4.80
CA ARG A 563 14.34 -11.56 4.52
C ARG A 563 13.86 -11.59 3.08
N ARG A 564 13.54 -10.43 2.49
CA ARG A 564 13.15 -10.35 1.07
C ARG A 564 14.24 -10.86 0.14
N ARG A 565 15.51 -10.60 0.45
CA ARG A 565 16.64 -11.13 -0.33
C ARG A 565 16.74 -12.64 -0.22
N GLU A 566 16.72 -13.16 1.00
CA GLU A 566 16.75 -14.62 1.25
C GLU A 566 15.62 -15.34 0.52
N LEU A 567 14.40 -14.78 0.55
CA LEU A 567 13.26 -15.34 -0.16
C LEU A 567 13.47 -15.32 -1.68
N LYS A 568 13.99 -14.21 -2.24
CA LYS A 568 14.31 -14.10 -3.67
C LYS A 568 15.38 -15.11 -4.10
N GLU A 569 16.45 -15.25 -3.32
CA GLU A 569 17.53 -16.22 -3.55
C GLU A 569 17.02 -17.66 -3.49
N ALA A 570 16.10 -17.95 -2.56
CA ALA A 570 15.41 -19.24 -2.47
C ALA A 570 14.33 -19.46 -3.54
N GLY A 571 14.11 -18.51 -4.45
CA GLY A 571 13.08 -18.60 -5.50
C GLY A 571 11.64 -18.45 -5.00
N ARG A 572 11.44 -17.85 -3.82
CA ARG A 572 10.15 -17.62 -3.15
C ARG A 572 9.61 -16.20 -3.42
N ASP A 573 9.37 -15.90 -4.70
CA ASP A 573 8.97 -14.56 -5.16
C ASP A 573 7.58 -14.14 -4.64
N LEU A 574 6.66 -15.10 -4.44
CA LEU A 574 5.34 -14.81 -3.87
C LEU A 574 5.47 -14.22 -2.45
N GLU A 575 6.21 -14.90 -1.58
CA GLU A 575 6.44 -14.49 -0.20
C GLU A 575 7.27 -13.21 -0.12
N GLN A 576 8.28 -13.08 -0.98
CA GLN A 576 9.04 -11.84 -1.11
C GLN A 576 8.13 -10.65 -1.47
N GLY A 577 7.11 -10.87 -2.30
CA GLY A 577 6.10 -9.89 -2.64
C GLY A 577 5.23 -9.50 -1.44
N PHE A 578 4.86 -10.47 -0.60
CA PHE A 578 4.10 -10.21 0.64
C PHE A 578 4.91 -9.42 1.68
N GLU A 579 6.20 -9.71 1.83
CA GLU A 579 7.10 -8.93 2.67
C GLU A 579 7.21 -7.48 2.14
N LYS A 580 7.35 -7.29 0.81
CA LYS A 580 7.38 -5.96 0.18
C LYS A 580 6.12 -5.15 0.50
N LEU A 581 4.95 -5.78 0.32
CA LEU A 581 3.66 -5.14 0.61
C LEU A 581 3.55 -4.74 2.09
N SER A 582 4.06 -5.58 3.00
CA SER A 582 3.98 -5.34 4.44
C SER A 582 4.75 -4.07 4.82
N ILE A 583 6.02 -3.96 4.42
CA ILE A 583 6.84 -2.78 4.76
C ILE A 583 6.33 -1.49 4.13
N ASN A 584 5.88 -1.55 2.87
CA ASN A 584 5.34 -0.38 2.16
C ASN A 584 4.04 0.14 2.79
N SER A 585 3.33 -0.68 3.57
CA SER A 585 2.04 -0.32 4.14
C SER A 585 2.12 0.40 5.50
N ILE A 586 3.30 0.39 6.15
CA ILE A 586 3.49 0.86 7.54
C ILE A 586 3.32 2.39 7.64
N TYR A 587 3.96 3.17 6.76
CA TYR A 587 3.86 4.64 6.82
C TYR A 587 2.40 5.13 6.64
N GLY A 588 1.59 4.39 5.88
CA GLY A 588 0.16 4.69 5.71
C GLY A 588 -0.61 4.73 7.04
N LYS A 589 -0.12 4.04 8.08
CA LYS A 589 -0.70 4.03 9.43
C LYS A 589 -0.33 5.26 10.25
N THR A 590 0.86 5.82 10.04
CA THR A 590 1.33 7.02 10.75
C THR A 590 0.64 8.30 10.24
N VAL A 591 0.21 8.31 8.97
CA VAL A 591 -0.47 9.47 8.34
C VAL A 591 -2.01 9.44 8.40
N GLN A 592 -2.64 8.42 9.02
CA GLN A 592 -4.11 8.26 9.01
C GLN A 592 -4.87 9.45 9.62
N ASN A 593 -5.85 10.01 8.91
CA ASN A 593 -6.74 11.04 9.45
C ASN A 593 -7.86 10.45 10.33
N GLN A 594 -7.60 10.43 11.64
CA GLN A 594 -8.51 9.88 12.63
C GLN A 594 -9.71 10.80 12.96
N GLU A 595 -9.66 12.09 12.62
CA GLU A 595 -10.80 13.01 12.78
C GLU A 595 -11.96 12.64 11.85
N LYS A 596 -11.63 12.01 10.71
CA LYS A 596 -12.61 11.47 9.77
C LYS A 596 -13.26 10.18 10.26
N TYR A 597 -12.79 9.57 11.35
CA TYR A 597 -13.36 8.31 11.84
C TYR A 597 -14.74 8.56 12.45
N ARG A 598 -15.74 7.85 11.92
CA ARG A 598 -17.12 7.89 12.40
C ARG A 598 -17.48 6.57 13.08
N ASN A 599 -18.38 6.64 14.07
CA ASN A 599 -19.02 5.44 14.59
C ASN A 599 -20.32 5.22 13.81
N THR A 600 -20.28 4.32 12.82
CA THR A 600 -21.43 4.02 11.96
C THR A 600 -22.19 2.82 12.50
N THR A 601 -23.52 2.93 12.52
CA THR A 601 -24.44 1.83 12.85
C THR A 601 -25.41 1.63 11.70
N HIS A 602 -25.71 0.37 11.38
CA HIS A 602 -26.57 -0.01 10.26
C HIS A 602 -27.91 -0.52 10.77
N TYR A 603 -28.97 -0.13 10.08
CA TYR A 603 -30.35 -0.42 10.40
C TYR A 603 -31.03 -1.00 9.18
N PHE A 604 -31.86 -2.02 9.39
CA PHE A 604 -32.56 -2.74 8.31
C PHE A 604 -34.09 -2.62 8.45
N ASP A 605 -34.56 -1.75 9.35
CA ASP A 605 -35.96 -1.42 9.55
C ASP A 605 -36.16 0.09 9.69
N ALA A 606 -37.22 0.61 9.07
CA ALA A 606 -37.43 2.05 8.89
C ALA A 606 -37.65 2.78 10.22
N MET A 607 -38.27 2.11 11.19
CA MET A 607 -38.58 2.69 12.48
C MET A 607 -37.32 2.91 13.33
N SER A 608 -36.46 1.90 13.45
CA SER A 608 -35.21 2.02 14.19
C SER A 608 -34.25 2.99 13.52
N PHE A 609 -34.17 2.97 12.19
CA PHE A 609 -33.43 3.98 11.44
C PHE A 609 -33.96 5.40 11.70
N SER A 610 -35.28 5.60 11.63
CA SER A 610 -35.88 6.92 11.84
C SER A 610 -35.69 7.44 13.27
N ARG A 611 -35.65 6.56 14.27
CA ARG A 611 -35.31 6.94 15.65
C ARG A 611 -33.82 7.27 15.78
N ALA A 612 -32.96 6.48 15.15
CA ALA A 612 -31.52 6.62 15.24
C ALA A 612 -31.00 7.91 14.59
N ARG A 613 -31.59 8.35 13.47
CA ARG A 613 -31.21 9.60 12.78
C ARG A 613 -31.56 10.87 13.59
N ALA A 614 -32.49 10.78 14.53
CA ALA A 614 -32.90 11.91 15.36
C ALA A 614 -31.95 12.17 16.55
N ASP A 615 -30.92 11.34 16.73
CA ASP A 615 -29.90 11.54 17.77
C ASP A 615 -29.06 12.79 17.47
N ARG A 616 -28.88 13.66 18.47
CA ARG A 616 -28.13 14.93 18.34
C ARG A 616 -26.66 14.76 17.95
N ARG A 617 -26.10 13.55 18.08
CA ARG A 617 -24.70 13.23 17.73
C ARG A 617 -24.51 12.75 16.30
N VAL A 618 -25.58 12.65 15.52
CA VAL A 618 -25.52 12.22 14.13
C VAL A 618 -24.77 13.28 13.33
N ALA A 619 -23.66 12.88 12.74
CA ALA A 619 -22.88 13.72 11.83
C ALA A 619 -23.40 13.59 10.39
N ASP A 620 -23.82 12.38 10.03
CA ASP A 620 -24.26 12.02 8.70
C ASP A 620 -25.13 10.75 8.75
N PHE A 621 -25.99 10.57 7.76
CA PHE A 621 -26.74 9.33 7.56
C PHE A 621 -26.99 9.09 6.07
N SER A 622 -27.04 7.82 5.69
CA SER A 622 -27.36 7.42 4.31
C SER A 622 -28.39 6.32 4.28
N VAL A 623 -29.13 6.25 3.18
CA VAL A 623 -30.11 5.20 2.92
C VAL A 623 -29.76 4.54 1.60
N GLN A 624 -29.48 3.24 1.65
CA GLN A 624 -29.29 2.42 0.48
C GLN A 624 -30.57 1.62 0.24
N ILE A 625 -31.29 1.97 -0.83
CA ILE A 625 -32.42 1.16 -1.31
C ILE A 625 -31.83 0.09 -2.21
N MET A 626 -31.79 -1.15 -1.72
CA MET A 626 -31.17 -2.27 -2.44
C MET A 626 -32.15 -2.88 -3.45
N GLU A 627 -33.44 -2.90 -3.12
CA GLU A 627 -34.54 -3.22 -4.01
C GLU A 627 -35.86 -2.69 -3.41
N ARG A 628 -36.98 -2.84 -4.12
CA ARG A 628 -38.29 -2.36 -3.64
C ARG A 628 -38.66 -3.02 -2.31
N GLY A 629 -38.66 -2.23 -1.24
CA GLY A 629 -39.02 -2.68 0.12
C GLY A 629 -37.85 -3.24 0.95
N VAL A 630 -36.64 -3.26 0.40
CA VAL A 630 -35.42 -3.68 1.10
C VAL A 630 -34.46 -2.50 1.16
N PHE A 631 -34.15 -2.04 2.36
CA PHE A 631 -33.23 -0.93 2.54
C PHE A 631 -32.25 -1.20 3.70
N MET A 632 -31.11 -0.54 3.61
CA MET A 632 -30.15 -0.43 4.69
C MET A 632 -29.93 1.05 4.98
N GLY A 633 -30.23 1.48 6.19
CA GLY A 633 -29.94 2.81 6.69
C GLY A 633 -28.64 2.83 7.49
N SER A 634 -27.71 3.69 7.16
CA SER A 634 -26.47 3.91 7.91
C SER A 634 -26.57 5.22 8.68
N VAL A 635 -26.22 5.21 9.97
CA VAL A 635 -26.17 6.41 10.80
C VAL A 635 -24.76 6.55 11.36
N SER A 636 -24.07 7.59 10.90
CA SER A 636 -22.71 7.94 11.27
C SER A 636 -22.73 8.99 12.38
N ARG A 637 -22.20 8.64 13.56
CA ARG A 637 -22.15 9.54 14.71
C ARG A 637 -20.74 10.09 14.91
N VAL A 638 -20.67 11.34 15.38
CA VAL A 638 -19.42 11.91 15.91
C VAL A 638 -18.97 11.04 17.08
N ARG A 639 -17.66 10.75 17.16
CA ARG A 639 -17.09 10.05 18.31
C ARG A 639 -17.22 10.94 19.55
N THR A 640 -18.10 10.56 20.47
CA THR A 640 -18.13 11.12 21.82
C THR A 640 -17.09 10.39 22.68
N SER A 641 -15.86 10.89 22.79
CA SER A 641 -15.00 10.50 23.91
C SER A 641 -14.01 11.59 24.31
N ARG A 642 -13.90 11.80 25.64
CA ARG A 642 -12.78 12.44 26.35
C ARG A 642 -11.43 11.68 26.20
N LYS A 643 -11.28 10.78 25.22
CA LYS A 643 -10.12 9.90 25.04
C LYS A 643 -9.46 10.18 23.70
N ASN A 644 -8.14 10.37 23.74
CA ASN A 644 -7.20 10.74 22.68
C ASN A 644 -7.72 10.50 21.26
N PHE A 645 -7.93 11.61 20.53
CA PHE A 645 -8.25 11.64 19.10
C PHE A 645 -7.13 11.03 18.25
N ASN A 646 -5.91 11.05 18.77
CA ASN A 646 -4.74 10.54 18.08
C ASN A 646 -4.34 9.15 18.61
N ARG A 647 -4.20 8.18 17.71
CA ARG A 647 -3.70 6.81 17.97
C ARG A 647 -2.57 6.42 17.02
N SER A 648 -2.02 7.39 16.29
CA SER A 648 -0.98 7.20 15.29
C SER A 648 0.10 8.24 15.51
N PRO A 649 1.38 7.88 15.44
CA PRO A 649 2.47 8.85 15.59
C PRO A 649 2.58 9.69 14.32
N LEU A 650 1.88 10.83 14.30
CA LEU A 650 1.78 11.68 13.11
C LEU A 650 3.10 12.33 12.73
N GLN A 651 3.89 12.69 13.73
CA GLN A 651 5.22 13.27 13.57
C GLN A 651 6.13 12.33 12.76
N VAL A 652 6.03 11.01 12.98
CA VAL A 652 6.76 10.00 12.20
C VAL A 652 6.30 10.02 10.75
N GLY A 653 4.98 10.06 10.51
CA GLY A 653 4.44 10.10 9.14
C GLY A 653 4.80 11.37 8.37
N TRP A 654 4.80 12.52 9.05
CA TRP A 654 5.27 13.78 8.48
C TRP A 654 6.77 13.73 8.15
N ALA A 655 7.62 13.29 9.08
CA ALA A 655 9.05 13.19 8.86
C ALA A 655 9.40 12.22 7.71
N VAL A 656 8.75 11.04 7.63
CA VAL A 656 8.94 10.11 6.50
C VAL A 656 8.65 10.80 5.17
N LEU A 657 7.55 11.56 5.08
CA LEU A 657 7.20 12.29 3.85
C LEU A 657 8.21 13.40 3.52
N GLU A 658 8.74 14.12 4.52
CA GLU A 658 9.73 15.17 4.32
C GLU A 658 11.11 14.60 3.92
N LEU A 659 11.57 13.56 4.60
CA LEU A 659 12.84 12.88 4.31
C LEU A 659 12.81 12.19 2.94
N SER A 660 11.67 11.63 2.52
CA SER A 660 11.53 11.09 1.16
C SER A 660 11.65 12.18 0.08
N LYS A 661 11.06 13.37 0.30
CA LYS A 661 11.23 14.51 -0.62
C LYS A 661 12.66 15.04 -0.62
N LEU A 662 13.33 15.02 0.53
CA LEU A 662 14.75 15.35 0.61
C LEU A 662 15.59 14.33 -0.17
N LYS A 663 15.31 13.02 -0.03
CA LYS A 663 16.04 11.95 -0.74
C LYS A 663 16.00 12.12 -2.25
N ILE A 664 14.82 12.33 -2.85
CA ILE A 664 14.72 12.55 -4.30
C ILE A 664 15.40 13.87 -4.72
N GLY A 665 15.29 14.93 -3.91
CA GLY A 665 15.99 16.19 -4.17
C GLY A 665 17.51 16.06 -4.15
N VAL A 666 18.07 15.36 -3.16
CA VAL A 666 19.50 15.06 -3.05
C VAL A 666 19.97 14.22 -4.24
N GLN A 667 19.25 13.16 -4.59
CA GLN A 667 19.58 12.29 -5.74
C GLN A 667 19.60 13.06 -7.06
N TYR A 668 18.65 13.96 -7.25
CA TYR A 668 18.59 14.79 -8.45
C TYR A 668 19.70 15.85 -8.47
N TRP A 669 19.77 16.71 -7.46
CA TRP A 669 20.65 17.90 -7.48
C TRP A 669 22.12 17.59 -7.19
N MET A 670 22.40 16.72 -6.21
CA MET A 670 23.77 16.36 -5.83
C MET A 670 24.28 15.13 -6.56
N GLY A 671 23.41 14.42 -7.27
CA GLY A 671 23.73 13.23 -8.05
C GLY A 671 23.62 13.47 -9.54
N VAL A 672 22.41 13.35 -10.07
CA VAL A 672 22.11 13.40 -11.51
C VAL A 672 22.62 14.70 -12.15
N LYS A 673 22.29 15.87 -11.59
CA LYS A 673 22.70 17.18 -12.14
C LYS A 673 24.19 17.45 -12.01
N ALA A 674 24.85 16.82 -11.04
CA ALA A 674 26.30 16.95 -10.84
C ALA A 674 27.10 15.99 -11.73
N ALA A 675 26.56 14.80 -12.01
CA ALA A 675 27.23 13.75 -12.78
C ALA A 675 27.04 13.89 -14.30
N LEU A 676 25.92 14.47 -14.74
CA LEU A 676 25.53 14.51 -16.15
C LEU A 676 25.59 15.93 -16.72
N PRO A 677 25.94 16.09 -18.02
CA PRO A 677 26.26 17.39 -18.61
C PRO A 677 25.05 18.34 -18.63
N ARG A 678 23.99 17.97 -19.36
CA ARG A 678 22.74 18.73 -19.40
C ARG A 678 21.57 17.78 -19.21
N VAL A 679 20.90 17.95 -18.07
CA VAL A 679 19.72 17.17 -17.71
C VAL A 679 18.52 18.10 -17.63
N VAL A 680 17.41 17.67 -18.22
CA VAL A 680 16.10 18.33 -18.14
C VAL A 680 15.11 17.31 -17.56
N PRO A 681 14.39 17.63 -16.47
CA PRO A 681 13.38 16.75 -15.96
C PRO A 681 12.17 16.75 -16.91
N ILE A 682 11.62 15.59 -17.21
CA ILE A 682 10.42 15.42 -18.04
C ILE A 682 9.21 15.25 -17.14
N LEU A 683 9.30 14.32 -16.19
CA LEU A 683 8.20 13.93 -15.32
C LEU A 683 8.76 13.38 -14.00
N THR A 684 8.00 13.59 -12.94
CA THR A 684 8.17 12.87 -11.68
C THR A 684 6.83 12.32 -11.20
N ASP A 685 6.86 11.12 -10.64
CA ASP A 685 5.77 10.59 -9.83
C ASP A 685 6.34 9.99 -8.55
N THR A 686 6.27 10.76 -7.46
CA THR A 686 6.61 10.38 -6.08
C THR A 686 8.08 10.02 -5.84
N ASP A 687 8.52 8.85 -6.29
CA ASP A 687 9.85 8.25 -6.14
C ASP A 687 10.59 8.07 -7.47
N SER A 688 9.97 8.44 -8.58
CA SER A 688 10.51 8.28 -9.92
C SER A 688 10.88 9.60 -10.60
N MET A 689 11.87 9.52 -11.49
CA MET A 689 12.38 10.62 -12.30
C MET A 689 12.49 10.15 -13.76
N LEU A 690 11.76 10.79 -14.67
CA LEU A 690 11.95 10.65 -16.11
C LEU A 690 12.72 11.87 -16.60
N LEU A 691 13.86 11.63 -17.25
CA LEU A 691 14.86 12.64 -17.56
C LEU A 691 15.22 12.63 -19.05
N GLU A 692 15.46 13.83 -19.57
CA GLU A 692 16.11 14.07 -20.85
C GLU A 692 17.56 14.46 -20.61
N ILE A 693 18.48 13.76 -21.28
CA ILE A 693 19.93 13.98 -21.16
C ILE A 693 20.43 14.40 -22.54
N ILE A 694 20.98 15.61 -22.61
CA ILE A 694 21.42 16.25 -23.85
C ILE A 694 22.94 16.26 -23.87
N GLY A 695 23.52 15.71 -24.94
CA GLY A 695 24.96 15.63 -25.17
C GLY A 695 25.42 14.22 -25.56
N GLU A 696 26.61 14.16 -26.14
CA GLU A 696 27.29 12.91 -26.47
C GLU A 696 27.91 12.31 -25.22
N CYS A 697 27.11 11.55 -24.47
CA CYS A 697 27.60 10.80 -23.32
C CYS A 697 26.90 9.44 -23.19
N ASN A 698 27.50 8.58 -22.36
CA ASN A 698 26.85 7.40 -21.82
C ASN A 698 26.40 7.71 -20.37
N PRO A 699 25.11 8.00 -20.13
CA PRO A 699 24.63 8.36 -18.81
C PRO A 699 24.90 7.30 -17.74
N THR A 700 24.79 6.02 -18.11
CA THR A 700 24.94 4.94 -17.14
C THR A 700 26.38 4.79 -16.69
N GLN A 701 27.35 4.98 -17.59
CA GLN A 701 28.77 5.07 -17.25
C GLN A 701 29.03 6.25 -16.31
N LEU A 702 28.58 7.46 -16.66
CA LEU A 702 28.83 8.65 -15.84
C LEU A 702 28.23 8.55 -14.44
N LEU A 703 27.01 8.00 -14.33
CA LEU A 703 26.38 7.75 -13.03
C LEU A 703 27.08 6.63 -12.23
N ALA A 704 27.64 5.62 -12.90
CA ALA A 704 28.44 4.59 -12.25
C ALA A 704 29.73 5.17 -11.66
N GLU A 705 30.46 6.00 -12.42
CA GLU A 705 31.66 6.69 -11.94
C GLU A 705 31.32 7.66 -10.79
N ALA A 706 30.17 8.34 -10.89
CA ALA A 706 29.71 9.26 -9.85
C ALA A 706 29.50 8.59 -8.48
N ASN A 707 29.25 7.27 -8.41
CA ASN A 707 29.17 6.54 -7.15
C ASN A 707 30.49 6.53 -6.34
N LEU A 708 31.62 6.88 -6.96
CA LEU A 708 32.93 6.98 -6.30
C LEU A 708 33.14 8.34 -5.64
N THR A 709 32.59 9.41 -6.21
CA THR A 709 32.95 10.79 -5.85
C THR A 709 31.79 11.60 -5.27
N LEU A 710 30.54 11.27 -5.63
CA LEU A 710 29.37 11.99 -5.17
C LEU A 710 28.78 11.35 -3.90
N PRO A 711 28.08 12.13 -3.06
CA PRO A 711 27.49 11.62 -1.81
C PRO A 711 26.16 10.89 -2.05
N VAL A 712 25.96 10.33 -3.23
CA VAL A 712 24.76 9.60 -3.64
C VAL A 712 25.15 8.27 -4.26
N GLU A 713 24.22 7.32 -4.22
CA GLU A 713 24.41 5.99 -4.78
C GLU A 713 23.31 5.67 -5.80
N PHE A 714 23.72 5.18 -6.96
CA PHE A 714 22.86 4.67 -8.03
C PHE A 714 23.09 3.16 -8.20
N ASP A 715 22.02 2.36 -8.04
CA ASP A 715 22.03 0.92 -8.36
C ASP A 715 21.68 0.73 -9.85
N LEU A 716 22.71 0.60 -10.69
CA LEU A 716 22.56 0.49 -12.14
C LEU A 716 22.73 -0.95 -12.65
N LEU A 717 23.12 -1.91 -11.80
CA LEU A 717 23.47 -3.28 -12.21
C LEU A 717 22.34 -4.09 -12.86
N GLY A 718 21.09 -3.66 -12.72
CA GLY A 718 19.94 -4.27 -13.42
C GLY A 718 19.75 -3.76 -14.84
N ASP A 719 20.25 -2.56 -15.13
CA ASP A 719 20.05 -1.81 -16.37
C ASP A 719 21.29 -1.86 -17.27
N LEU A 720 22.29 -2.63 -16.86
CA LEU A 720 23.57 -2.80 -17.52
C LEU A 720 23.63 -4.13 -18.24
N ASP A 721 23.80 -4.10 -19.57
CA ASP A 721 24.21 -5.28 -20.31
C ASP A 721 25.67 -5.59 -19.96
N ALA A 722 25.96 -6.82 -19.53
CA ALA A 722 27.27 -7.18 -18.98
C ALA A 722 28.41 -7.01 -19.99
N LYS A 723 28.08 -7.09 -21.30
CA LYS A 723 29.04 -6.95 -22.40
C LYS A 723 29.45 -5.50 -22.68
N ASP A 724 28.66 -4.51 -22.26
CA ASP A 724 28.91 -3.10 -22.55
C ASP A 724 29.80 -2.42 -21.50
N PHE A 725 30.14 -3.11 -20.40
CA PHE A 725 30.67 -2.49 -19.19
C PHE A 725 32.13 -2.82 -18.87
N GLU A 726 32.65 -3.97 -19.29
CA GLU A 726 34.02 -4.39 -18.97
C GLU A 726 35.08 -3.45 -19.60
N ASP A 727 34.72 -2.75 -20.68
CA ASP A 727 35.59 -1.77 -21.35
C ASP A 727 35.19 -0.29 -21.12
N ALA A 728 34.04 -0.01 -20.49
CA ALA A 728 33.46 1.33 -20.42
C ALA A 728 33.45 1.97 -19.02
N VAL A 729 33.61 1.21 -17.94
CA VAL A 729 33.57 1.74 -16.56
C VAL A 729 34.79 1.31 -15.78
N SER A 730 35.29 2.18 -14.91
CA SER A 730 36.45 1.89 -14.07
C SER A 730 36.22 0.63 -13.22
N PRO A 731 37.26 -0.21 -13.02
CA PRO A 731 37.17 -1.38 -12.14
C PRO A 731 36.65 -1.02 -10.74
N GLU A 732 37.04 0.13 -10.23
CA GLU A 732 36.61 0.67 -8.93
C GLU A 732 35.12 0.98 -8.91
N ALA A 733 34.58 1.65 -9.93
CA ALA A 733 33.15 1.93 -10.02
C ALA A 733 32.34 0.64 -10.20
N LEU A 734 32.86 -0.34 -10.94
CA LEU A 734 32.24 -1.65 -11.08
C LEU A 734 32.23 -2.42 -9.74
N GLU A 735 33.32 -2.38 -8.97
CA GLU A 735 33.37 -2.96 -7.63
C GLU A 735 32.39 -2.26 -6.68
N ARG A 736 32.32 -0.92 -6.75
CA ARG A 736 31.37 -0.13 -5.97
C ARG A 736 29.93 -0.49 -6.28
N LEU A 737 29.56 -0.59 -7.57
CA LEU A 737 28.24 -1.05 -8.00
C LEU A 737 27.93 -2.46 -7.45
N LYS A 738 28.88 -3.40 -7.55
CA LYS A 738 28.72 -4.76 -7.01
C LYS A 738 28.47 -4.74 -5.50
N SER A 739 29.13 -3.84 -4.77
CA SER A 739 28.91 -3.63 -3.33
C SER A 739 27.51 -3.06 -3.02
N CYS A 740 27.00 -2.14 -3.85
CA CYS A 740 25.68 -1.53 -3.70
C CYS A 740 24.55 -2.56 -3.86
N ARG A 741 24.71 -3.55 -4.75
CA ARG A 741 23.72 -4.62 -4.96
C ARG A 741 23.66 -5.65 -3.83
N GLY A 742 24.63 -5.66 -2.92
CA GLY A 742 24.74 -6.67 -1.87
C GLY A 742 25.78 -6.38 -0.80
N CYS A 743 25.48 -5.46 0.13
CA CYS A 743 26.14 -5.45 1.43
C CYS A 743 25.17 -5.19 2.58
N SER A 744 24.90 -6.24 3.34
CA SER A 744 24.32 -6.30 4.68
C SER A 744 25.35 -5.96 5.77
N LYS A 745 26.47 -5.29 5.48
CA LYS A 745 27.30 -4.70 6.53
C LYS A 745 26.83 -3.28 6.76
N CYS A 746 25.87 -3.15 7.66
CA CYS A 746 25.67 -1.92 8.40
C CYS A 746 27.02 -1.54 9.05
N HIS A 747 27.65 -0.50 8.54
CA HIS A 747 28.39 0.50 9.31
C HIS A 747 28.38 1.80 8.50
N PRO A 748 28.37 2.98 9.16
CA PRO A 748 28.80 4.19 8.48
C PRO A 748 30.19 3.91 7.90
N ALA A 749 30.51 4.54 6.76
CA ALA A 749 31.86 4.46 6.20
C ALA A 749 32.91 4.52 7.34
N PRO A 750 33.75 3.49 7.53
CA PRO A 750 34.80 3.57 8.54
C PRO A 750 35.85 4.56 8.04
N GLY A 751 36.11 5.61 8.83
CA GLY A 751 37.39 6.30 8.83
C GLY A 751 37.74 7.11 7.58
N LEU A 752 37.18 8.33 7.50
CA LEU A 752 37.98 9.52 7.18
C LEU A 752 37.91 10.46 8.40
N LEU A 753 38.38 9.94 9.55
CA LEU A 753 38.91 10.68 10.71
C LEU A 753 40.43 10.54 10.54
N GLU A 754 41.31 11.54 10.53
CA GLU A 754 41.37 12.90 11.05
C GLU A 754 42.32 13.70 10.13
N ASP A 755 41.99 14.94 9.77
CA ASP A 755 43.03 15.96 9.59
C ASP A 755 42.96 16.87 10.83
N PRO A 756 44.00 16.91 11.67
CA PRO A 756 44.04 17.79 12.85
C PRO A 756 44.08 19.29 12.51
N ARG A 757 44.02 19.66 11.23
CA ARG A 757 43.99 21.06 10.80
C ARG A 757 42.64 21.37 10.16
N GLY A 758 41.82 22.10 10.89
CA GLY A 758 40.50 22.59 10.45
C GLY A 758 40.59 23.62 9.32
N GLU A 759 41.07 23.21 8.14
CA GLU A 759 41.19 24.08 6.95
C GLU A 759 40.52 23.51 5.68
N LEU A 760 39.87 22.34 5.74
CA LEU A 760 39.27 21.69 4.55
C LEU A 760 37.74 21.70 4.48
N HIS A 761 37.04 22.25 5.48
CA HIS A 761 35.57 22.25 5.50
C HIS A 761 34.94 23.37 4.64
N GLU A 762 35.63 24.49 4.43
CA GLU A 762 35.15 25.57 3.54
C GLU A 762 35.38 25.28 2.05
N ALA A 763 36.45 24.54 1.71
CA ALA A 763 36.80 24.28 0.31
C ALA A 763 35.83 23.33 -0.42
N ARG A 764 35.15 22.41 0.29
CA ARG A 764 34.23 21.43 -0.31
C ARG A 764 32.82 22.00 -0.59
N LEU A 765 32.41 23.04 0.14
CA LEU A 765 31.18 23.79 -0.17
C LEU A 765 31.40 24.81 -1.30
N LEU A 766 32.61 25.38 -1.41
CA LEU A 766 32.96 26.32 -2.48
C LEU A 766 33.13 25.65 -3.85
N HIS A 767 33.55 24.38 -3.91
CA HIS A 767 33.74 23.71 -5.19
C HIS A 767 32.44 23.35 -5.94
N ALA A 768 31.33 23.18 -5.21
CA ALA A 768 30.00 22.99 -5.81
C ALA A 768 29.38 24.31 -6.31
N ALA A 769 29.83 25.46 -5.79
CA ALA A 769 29.40 26.78 -6.26
C ALA A 769 30.14 27.24 -7.53
N ALA A 770 31.23 26.57 -7.92
CA ALA A 770 32.12 26.99 -9.01
C ALA A 770 31.84 26.36 -10.40
N LEU A 771 30.79 25.53 -10.55
CA LEU A 771 30.44 24.87 -11.82
C LEU A 771 29.30 25.56 -12.59
N VAL A 772 29.33 26.89 -12.66
CA VAL A 772 28.63 27.64 -13.70
C VAL A 772 29.71 28.32 -14.56
N PRO A 773 29.95 27.91 -15.81
CA PRO A 773 30.89 28.61 -16.66
C PRO A 773 30.35 30.02 -16.93
N ALA A 774 31.11 31.04 -16.54
CA ALA A 774 30.84 32.41 -16.94
C ALA A 774 30.96 32.53 -18.46
N PRO A 775 29.95 33.06 -19.19
CA PRO A 775 30.10 33.32 -20.60
C PRO A 775 31.09 34.48 -20.80
N GLY A 776 32.11 34.24 -21.62
CA GLY A 776 33.15 35.20 -21.96
C GLY A 776 32.57 36.48 -22.58
N LEU A 777 33.10 37.61 -22.12
CA LEU A 777 32.93 38.91 -22.77
C LEU A 777 33.45 38.85 -24.21
N HIS A 778 32.55 38.94 -25.18
CA HIS A 778 32.86 39.61 -26.45
C HIS A 778 32.34 41.03 -26.39
N ARG A 779 33.24 41.97 -26.07
CA ARG A 779 33.06 43.40 -26.37
C ARG A 779 33.19 43.58 -27.89
N GLY A 780 32.16 44.12 -28.53
CA GLY A 780 32.17 44.47 -29.94
C GLY A 780 30.92 45.24 -30.36
N ALA A 781 30.96 46.56 -30.16
CA ALA A 781 30.26 47.61 -30.89
C ALA A 781 28.74 47.48 -31.15
N ALA A 782 27.95 48.26 -30.40
CA ALA A 782 26.86 49.12 -30.92
C ALA A 782 26.22 49.88 -29.75
N GLU A 783 26.89 50.95 -29.29
CA GLU A 783 26.19 52.09 -28.68
C GLU A 783 25.65 52.93 -29.83
N GLU A 784 24.33 52.96 -29.99
CA GLU A 784 23.52 54.12 -30.39
C GLU A 784 22.06 53.68 -30.57
N ASP A 785 21.13 54.56 -30.23
CA ASP A 785 19.67 54.49 -30.41
C ASP A 785 18.84 53.65 -29.43
N LEU A 786 18.37 54.29 -28.34
CA LEU A 786 16.96 54.73 -28.19
C LEU A 786 16.63 55.04 -26.71
N LEU A 787 17.03 56.24 -26.28
CA LEU A 787 16.18 57.06 -25.42
C LEU A 787 15.00 57.51 -26.28
N ARG A 788 13.77 57.02 -26.00
CA ARG A 788 12.51 57.77 -26.18
C ARG A 788 11.28 56.97 -25.72
N HIS A 789 10.61 57.57 -24.74
CA HIS A 789 9.18 57.54 -24.44
C HIS A 789 8.56 56.38 -23.64
N GLU A 790 8.22 56.79 -22.40
CA GLU A 790 7.07 56.47 -21.53
C GLU A 790 6.95 55.10 -20.87
#